data_AF-A0A920HW14-F1
#
_entry.id   AF-A0A920HW14-F1
#
_cell.length_a   1.000
_cell.length_b   1.000
_cell.length_c   1.000
_cell.angle_alpha   90.00
_cell.angle_beta   90.00
_cell.angle_gamma   90.00
#
_symmetry.space_group_name_H-M   'P 1'
#
loop_
_entity.id
_entity.type
_entity.pdbx_description
1 polymer ?
#
loop_
_entity_poly.entity_id
_entity_poly.type
_entity_poly.pdbx_seq_one_letter_code
_entity_poly.pdbx_strand_id
1 'polypeptide(L)'
;MRANKKEFDLTHDGTPIYSKTFNPIGINSLADGVGLIKSTGVFNVPNHFFNTDEQLVYTPESTFIGIAATPVSIGATTNLAGIVTTILPSDVFAKVIDENRFELYTRPEYITTGAAVTFTGSGSGNAHKLSMTKQLSKTIIGLDGVVQQPITFTTITHTLGVFDGFTYNNTVGIGLTQLILSGISSITTSDILKIDDEYMTITEVGFSSTPTGTINDAVDVSLGIATLPCVKVRRGELGVAESVHVGGSTIKVHRGSFNIVDSKIFFTDPPKGNTRRRRDATNLPFVKADYSGRTFLRSDYTTNMLFDDISDSFTGIGKTYNLTVGGANTASGIGVGNGILFINGVFQTPLTQNNVGNNYEFLSDTTAGISTVEFTGITSTNGQFIVSDSDINQNQVPRGGIIVSLGSTSGLGYAPLVGAKVKAFKDSNGGLTSIVGIGTSSGFNLGIQTAVYDNATGIITVTTNKVHGFALERPNTVKLKGLEFACPKTVVGQPTFATYNPANGRLVITIANHGLVQGDAVILDNGSICFRCDKDSYATIHCYPRPTDPAAGQYLTVSNVTQNTFQVNVGASAPADQYVHQFESATATAVKTIGGGGYVGVTTTIFQDHERPLFVVGIVSDRSFEVQAGPSTIPHNYQGGGVAYEFFEDLTFGSGYRGGSVNVEVIDQAYEHKFVSAGINSIRKGNFAATGVNAFTATDAIYTSNTGTLVLTIPNHGLSTSDTVGIDTGGLVFKCSKDNFFSDHPYPRAVSKTSFPNSDPIAGIQTAIIATTTDSITLFVGQGGGGGTGAEVTATVGVGGTLSFNIVSAGTSYINPEIIIPEPNYDNLPVVGVSRLGVGPTTDTGSNLLIDVEVSAAKTSVGIGSTTFEISNFQIARQGHSFKVGDKFKPVGLVTAAHLSQPINEFELEVTGIFNDKFSAWQFGELDFIDDIRNLQDGVKTRFPLFFNGQLLSFEKDLSDSQSALIDLDAVLLIFVNGVLQKPGESYQFQGGTTFTFLEAPSGESSPGANDHDKVDIFFYKGQEGVDVDLVDVQESVKRGDEIRLMKSPVGVSTAQESERVITDLLGADLIETNIYTGLGVDENY
;
A
#
# COMPACT_ATOMS: atom_id res chain seq x y z
N MET A 1 31.64 25.78 12.71
CA MET A 1 31.92 24.99 13.93
C MET A 1 30.58 24.73 14.62
N ARG A 2 29.83 23.77 14.06
CA ARG A 2 29.53 22.40 14.55
C ARG A 2 28.36 22.40 15.55
N ALA A 3 27.16 22.25 14.99
CA ALA A 3 25.93 21.86 15.70
C ALA A 3 25.85 20.34 15.94
N ASN A 4 26.93 19.59 15.63
CA ASN A 4 26.96 18.13 15.66
C ASN A 4 27.87 17.65 16.81
N LYS A 5 27.58 18.08 18.05
CA LYS A 5 28.27 17.57 19.25
C LYS A 5 27.57 16.29 19.69
N LYS A 6 28.33 15.20 19.81
CA LYS A 6 27.83 13.86 20.22
C LYS A 6 28.28 13.43 21.62
N GLU A 7 29.27 14.12 22.17
CA GLU A 7 29.89 13.82 23.46
C GLU A 7 29.46 14.86 24.51
N PHE A 8 29.03 14.42 25.69
CA PHE A 8 28.68 15.30 26.81
C PHE A 8 29.20 14.72 28.13
N ASP A 9 29.58 15.59 29.07
CA ASP A 9 30.04 15.17 30.40
C ASP A 9 28.83 14.76 31.26
N LEU A 10 28.96 13.65 31.99
CA LEU A 10 27.99 13.17 32.98
C LEU A 10 28.50 13.50 34.38
N THR A 11 27.90 14.53 34.98
CA THR A 11 28.27 15.01 36.31
C THR A 11 27.04 15.10 37.23
N HIS A 12 27.28 14.93 38.52
CA HIS A 12 26.34 15.27 39.59
C HIS A 12 26.97 16.43 40.38
N ASP A 13 26.28 17.58 40.41
CA ASP A 13 26.79 18.84 40.98
C ASP A 13 28.21 19.22 40.54
N GLY A 14 28.50 18.98 39.25
CA GLY A 14 29.81 19.25 38.65
C GLY A 14 30.87 18.17 38.91
N THR A 15 30.59 17.16 39.72
CA THR A 15 31.48 16.03 39.99
C THR A 15 31.22 14.89 38.99
N PRO A 16 32.25 14.36 38.29
CA PRO A 16 32.09 13.21 37.39
C PRO A 16 31.52 12.00 38.13
N ILE A 17 30.49 11.33 37.59
CA ILE A 17 29.79 10.26 38.30
C ILE A 17 30.62 8.97 38.35
N TYR A 18 30.99 8.45 37.18
CA TYR A 18 31.51 7.08 36.99
C TYR A 18 33.02 6.93 37.03
N SER A 19 33.79 8.02 36.99
CA SER A 19 35.25 7.95 36.89
C SER A 19 35.93 9.00 37.74
N LYS A 20 37.00 8.59 38.42
CA LYS A 20 37.82 9.45 39.27
C LYS A 20 39.28 9.39 38.86
N THR A 21 39.89 10.55 38.74
CA THR A 21 41.30 10.70 38.40
C THR A 21 42.09 11.08 39.65
N PHE A 22 43.26 10.48 39.83
CA PHE A 22 44.17 10.78 40.92
C PHE A 22 45.63 10.81 40.46
N ASN A 23 46.46 11.54 41.20
CA ASN A 23 47.90 11.55 40.98
C ASN A 23 48.57 10.43 41.81
N PRO A 24 49.26 9.46 41.19
CA PRO A 24 49.88 8.34 41.90
C PRO A 24 51.12 8.74 42.73
N ILE A 25 51.64 9.97 42.58
CA ILE A 25 52.63 10.53 43.52
C ILE A 25 52.04 10.55 44.94
N GLY A 26 50.72 10.67 45.05
CA GLY A 26 50.01 10.63 46.32
C GLY A 26 50.25 11.86 47.19
N ILE A 27 49.76 11.78 48.41
CA ILE A 27 49.84 12.79 49.47
C ILE A 27 50.37 12.14 50.75
N ASN A 28 50.89 12.92 51.71
CA ASN A 28 51.48 12.37 52.93
C ASN A 28 50.43 12.17 54.04
N SER A 29 49.37 12.99 54.05
CA SER A 29 48.28 12.94 55.03
C SER A 29 46.97 13.49 54.46
N LEU A 30 45.85 13.24 55.15
CA LEU A 30 44.53 13.79 54.76
C LEU A 30 44.51 15.32 54.70
N ALA A 31 45.39 16.00 55.45
CA ALA A 31 45.47 17.46 55.46
C ALA A 31 46.10 18.04 54.18
N ASP A 32 46.79 17.22 53.38
CA ASP A 32 47.47 17.65 52.15
C ASP A 32 46.51 17.75 50.94
N GLY A 33 45.22 17.44 51.11
CA GLY A 33 44.19 17.58 50.08
C GLY A 33 43.82 16.25 49.42
N VAL A 34 43.58 16.28 48.11
CA VAL A 34 43.01 15.17 47.33
C VAL A 34 44.12 14.25 46.79
N GLY A 35 44.04 12.94 47.05
CA GLY A 35 45.00 11.97 46.52
C GLY A 35 45.14 10.69 47.35
N LEU A 36 46.05 9.81 46.92
CA LEU A 36 46.39 8.55 47.59
C LEU A 36 47.38 8.77 48.74
N ILE A 37 47.04 8.35 49.96
CA ILE A 37 47.96 8.30 51.11
C ILE A 37 48.64 6.93 51.15
N LYS A 38 49.81 6.81 50.50
CA LYS A 38 50.48 5.50 50.31
C LYS A 38 50.82 4.75 51.59
N SER A 39 51.11 5.47 52.69
CA SER A 39 51.44 4.86 53.98
C SER A 39 50.25 4.11 54.61
N THR A 40 49.03 4.48 54.23
CA THR A 40 47.79 3.88 54.75
C THR A 40 47.01 3.11 53.68
N GLY A 41 47.24 3.39 52.39
CA GLY A 41 46.45 2.84 51.29
C GLY A 41 45.11 3.53 51.06
N VAL A 42 44.78 4.55 51.86
CA VAL A 42 43.54 5.30 51.77
C VAL A 42 43.61 6.36 50.67
N PHE A 43 42.58 6.41 49.84
CA PHE A 43 42.34 7.49 48.89
C PHE A 43 41.46 8.56 49.55
N ASN A 44 41.87 9.84 49.46
CA ASN A 44 41.06 10.99 49.82
C ASN A 44 40.57 11.67 48.54
N VAL A 45 39.38 11.28 48.07
CA VAL A 45 38.76 11.80 46.85
C VAL A 45 37.31 12.16 47.19
N PRO A 46 37.00 13.47 47.32
CA PRO A 46 35.65 13.90 47.64
C PRO A 46 34.61 13.44 46.64
N ASN A 47 33.41 13.14 47.14
CA ASN A 47 32.25 12.72 46.35
C ASN A 47 32.61 11.58 45.38
N HIS A 48 33.24 10.52 45.90
CA HIS A 48 33.78 9.50 45.01
C HIS A 48 32.69 8.65 44.31
N PHE A 49 31.50 8.55 44.91
CA PHE A 49 30.32 7.77 44.47
C PHE A 49 30.50 6.25 44.39
N PHE A 50 31.71 5.72 44.61
CA PHE A 50 31.93 4.27 44.73
C PHE A 50 31.16 3.64 45.89
N ASN A 51 30.78 2.37 45.73
CA ASN A 51 30.25 1.50 46.79
C ASN A 51 31.26 0.44 47.23
N THR A 52 31.07 -0.10 48.43
CA THR A 52 31.89 -1.22 48.92
C THR A 52 31.62 -2.45 48.06
N ASP A 53 32.68 -3.17 47.69
CA ASP A 53 32.67 -4.31 46.76
C ASP A 53 32.36 -3.94 45.30
N GLU A 54 32.39 -2.66 44.96
CA GLU A 54 32.25 -2.24 43.56
C GLU A 54 33.53 -2.51 42.75
N GLN A 55 33.40 -3.24 41.65
CA GLN A 55 34.47 -3.44 40.67
C GLN A 55 34.75 -2.15 39.89
N LEU A 56 36.01 -1.71 39.93
CA LEU A 56 36.56 -0.57 39.21
C LEU A 56 37.65 -1.02 38.24
N VAL A 57 37.73 -0.33 37.11
CA VAL A 57 38.80 -0.45 36.12
C VAL A 57 39.84 0.62 36.37
N TYR A 58 41.01 0.19 36.81
CA TYR A 58 42.22 0.99 36.95
C TYR A 58 42.94 1.12 35.60
N THR A 59 43.22 2.37 35.20
CA THR A 59 43.98 2.70 33.99
C THR A 59 45.09 3.71 34.32
N PRO A 60 46.39 3.39 34.08
CA PRO A 60 47.47 4.37 34.22
C PRO A 60 47.42 5.38 33.05
N GLU A 61 47.34 6.67 33.36
CA GLU A 61 47.36 7.75 32.36
C GLU A 61 48.29 8.90 32.75
N SER A 62 48.71 9.67 31.74
CA SER A 62 49.61 10.82 31.87
C SER A 62 49.07 11.98 31.05
N THR A 63 48.95 13.16 31.65
CA THR A 63 48.63 14.39 30.91
C THR A 63 49.88 15.01 30.28
N PHE A 64 51.07 14.47 30.55
CA PHE A 64 52.32 14.96 30.00
C PHE A 64 52.58 14.39 28.60
N ILE A 65 52.83 15.27 27.64
CA ILE A 65 53.15 14.89 26.26
C ILE A 65 54.46 14.10 26.22
N GLY A 66 54.45 12.90 25.62
CA GLY A 66 55.64 12.07 25.40
C GLY A 66 56.07 11.20 26.59
N ILE A 67 55.32 11.19 27.70
CA ILE A 67 55.57 10.30 28.84
C ILE A 67 54.50 9.22 28.89
N ALA A 68 54.90 7.96 28.67
CA ALA A 68 54.03 6.80 28.86
C ALA A 68 53.78 6.56 30.36
N ALA A 69 52.53 6.31 30.72
CA ALA A 69 52.16 5.96 32.07
C ALA A 69 52.45 4.47 32.34
N THR A 70 52.84 4.15 33.57
CA THR A 70 53.07 2.77 34.03
C THR A 70 52.29 2.52 35.31
N PRO A 71 51.76 1.30 35.52
CA PRO A 71 50.99 0.95 36.71
C PRO A 71 51.70 1.27 38.03
N VAL A 72 50.91 1.61 39.05
CA VAL A 72 51.40 1.75 40.44
C VAL A 72 51.92 0.40 40.94
N SER A 73 53.07 0.41 41.61
CA SER A 73 53.64 -0.80 42.23
C SER A 73 53.00 -1.06 43.59
N ILE A 74 52.73 -2.33 43.87
CA ILE A 74 52.03 -2.80 45.07
C ILE A 74 52.81 -3.94 45.74
N GLY A 75 52.45 -4.25 46.98
CA GLY A 75 52.86 -5.49 47.64
C GLY A 75 52.32 -6.71 46.89
N ALA A 76 53.00 -7.85 46.99
CA ALA A 76 52.60 -9.07 46.29
C ALA A 76 51.19 -9.49 46.72
N THR A 77 50.28 -9.56 45.74
CA THR A 77 48.89 -9.98 45.94
C THR A 77 48.37 -10.72 44.71
N THR A 78 47.28 -11.46 44.86
CA THR A 78 46.65 -12.21 43.76
C THR A 78 45.60 -11.32 43.07
N ASN A 79 45.60 -11.29 41.74
CA ASN A 79 44.56 -10.63 40.95
C ASN A 79 43.31 -11.51 40.78
N LEU A 80 42.29 -11.00 40.08
CA LEU A 80 41.04 -11.73 39.83
C LEU A 80 41.24 -13.06 39.08
N ALA A 81 42.27 -13.15 38.22
CA ALA A 81 42.63 -14.36 37.47
C ALA A 81 43.44 -15.39 38.28
N GLY A 82 43.68 -15.16 39.58
CA GLY A 82 44.45 -16.07 40.43
C GLY A 82 45.97 -15.92 40.29
N ILE A 83 46.46 -14.91 39.56
CA ILE A 83 47.89 -14.68 39.31
C ILE A 83 48.45 -13.71 40.36
N VAL A 84 49.58 -14.06 40.97
CA VAL A 84 50.29 -13.19 41.90
C VAL A 84 51.00 -12.07 41.13
N THR A 85 50.76 -10.82 41.52
CA THR A 85 51.29 -9.61 40.89
C THR A 85 51.86 -8.65 41.94
N THR A 86 52.83 -7.83 41.52
CA THR A 86 53.41 -6.70 42.28
C THR A 86 53.13 -5.35 41.62
N ILE A 87 52.29 -5.34 40.58
CA ILE A 87 51.73 -4.15 39.96
C ILE A 87 50.22 -4.14 40.12
N LEU A 88 49.63 -2.96 40.30
CA LEU A 88 48.18 -2.82 40.47
C LEU A 88 47.48 -3.40 39.22
N PRO A 89 46.63 -4.43 39.37
CA PRO A 89 45.89 -5.00 38.25
C PRO A 89 44.86 -4.00 37.72
N SER A 90 44.38 -4.23 36.49
CA SER A 90 43.33 -3.38 35.90
C SER A 90 42.01 -3.53 36.64
N ASP A 91 41.63 -4.73 37.04
CA ASP A 91 40.45 -4.95 37.89
C ASP A 91 40.82 -4.80 39.37
N VAL A 92 40.16 -3.86 40.04
CA VAL A 92 40.26 -3.62 41.49
C VAL A 92 38.87 -3.42 42.08
N PHE A 93 38.75 -3.55 43.40
CA PHE A 93 37.51 -3.43 44.13
C PHE A 93 37.64 -2.34 45.19
N ALA A 94 36.64 -1.48 45.32
CA ALA A 94 36.61 -0.42 46.31
C ALA A 94 36.03 -0.90 47.64
N LYS A 95 36.58 -0.41 48.76
CA LYS A 95 35.94 -0.45 50.08
C LYS A 95 35.75 0.97 50.56
N VAL A 96 34.51 1.39 50.75
CA VAL A 96 34.17 2.75 51.15
C VAL A 96 34.39 2.93 52.64
N ILE A 97 34.96 4.06 53.02
CA ILE A 97 35.11 4.49 54.42
C ILE A 97 34.07 5.57 54.73
N ASP A 98 33.94 6.56 53.85
CA ASP A 98 32.90 7.61 53.86
C ASP A 98 32.82 8.25 52.47
N GLU A 99 31.96 9.26 52.27
CA GLU A 99 31.76 9.98 51.00
C GLU A 99 33.05 10.44 50.28
N ASN A 100 34.11 10.70 51.05
CA ASN A 100 35.35 11.27 50.56
C ASN A 100 36.51 10.28 50.55
N ARG A 101 36.34 9.06 51.11
CA ARG A 101 37.45 8.16 51.39
C ARG A 101 37.15 6.70 51.09
N PHE A 102 38.12 6.03 50.45
CA PHE A 102 38.03 4.60 50.14
C PHE A 102 39.40 3.93 50.09
N GLU A 103 39.41 2.60 50.10
CA GLU A 103 40.57 1.73 49.90
C GLU A 103 40.38 0.84 48.66
N LEU A 104 41.47 0.33 48.10
CA LEU A 104 41.44 -0.62 46.98
C LEU A 104 41.88 -2.02 47.40
N TYR A 105 41.24 -3.01 46.78
CA TYR A 105 41.47 -4.44 46.94
C TYR A 105 41.62 -5.09 45.56
N THR A 106 42.43 -6.14 45.43
CA THR A 106 42.61 -6.81 44.13
C THR A 106 41.58 -7.91 43.85
N ARG A 107 40.79 -8.27 44.87
CA ARG A 107 39.77 -9.31 44.81
C ARG A 107 38.63 -8.98 45.80
N PRO A 108 37.38 -9.34 45.49
CA PRO A 108 36.23 -9.05 46.35
C PRO A 108 36.36 -9.76 47.70
N GLU A 109 36.84 -11.00 47.73
CA GLU A 109 37.01 -11.76 48.99
C GLU A 109 38.00 -11.11 49.98
N TYR A 110 38.89 -10.22 49.51
CA TYR A 110 39.87 -9.55 50.36
C TYR A 110 39.28 -8.39 51.16
N ILE A 111 38.13 -7.86 50.74
CA ILE A 111 37.42 -6.80 51.47
C ILE A 111 36.99 -7.30 52.85
N THR A 112 36.47 -8.54 52.89
CA THR A 112 36.01 -9.18 54.13
C THR A 112 37.18 -9.57 55.04
N THR A 113 38.32 -10.00 54.47
CA THR A 113 39.51 -10.33 55.26
C THR A 113 40.34 -9.11 55.68
N GLY A 114 40.06 -7.93 55.12
CA GLY A 114 40.76 -6.68 55.42
C GLY A 114 42.15 -6.57 54.79
N ALA A 115 42.45 -7.35 53.75
CA ALA A 115 43.73 -7.34 53.04
C ALA A 115 43.79 -6.27 51.92
N ALA A 116 43.81 -4.99 52.31
CA ALA A 116 43.90 -3.86 51.37
C ALA A 116 45.21 -3.85 50.57
N VAL A 117 45.19 -3.19 49.42
CA VAL A 117 46.38 -2.99 48.58
C VAL A 117 47.42 -2.16 49.35
N THR A 118 48.59 -2.76 49.57
CA THR A 118 49.77 -2.04 50.05
C THR A 118 50.50 -1.39 48.88
N PHE A 119 50.59 -0.07 48.82
CA PHE A 119 51.28 0.64 47.73
C PHE A 119 52.78 0.80 48.01
N THR A 120 53.63 0.38 47.06
CA THR A 120 55.09 0.36 47.22
C THR A 120 55.83 1.33 46.31
N GLY A 121 55.21 1.81 45.22
CA GLY A 121 55.81 2.77 44.30
C GLY A 121 54.77 3.41 43.37
N SER A 122 55.03 4.61 42.86
CA SER A 122 54.03 5.42 42.12
C SER A 122 53.80 5.02 40.66
N GLY A 123 54.64 4.17 40.07
CA GLY A 123 54.69 4.06 38.61
C GLY A 123 55.07 5.40 37.95
N SER A 124 54.63 5.60 36.71
CA SER A 124 54.81 6.83 35.93
C SER A 124 53.47 7.33 35.41
N GLY A 125 53.34 8.65 35.21
CA GLY A 125 52.07 9.30 34.91
C GLY A 125 51.56 10.10 36.12
N ASN A 126 50.60 10.99 35.88
CA ASN A 126 50.10 11.93 36.88
C ASN A 126 48.56 11.99 36.96
N ALA A 127 47.85 11.23 36.12
CA ALA A 127 46.41 11.29 35.98
C ALA A 127 45.80 9.88 35.91
N HIS A 128 46.24 9.01 36.81
CA HIS A 128 45.72 7.65 36.89
C HIS A 128 44.22 7.66 37.15
N LYS A 129 43.50 6.70 36.57
CA LYS A 129 42.03 6.70 36.52
C LYS A 129 41.45 5.44 37.14
N LEU A 130 40.34 5.60 37.84
CA LEU A 130 39.48 4.54 38.35
C LEU A 130 38.08 4.75 37.79
N SER A 131 37.58 3.79 37.02
CA SER A 131 36.26 3.88 36.37
C SER A 131 35.36 2.74 36.81
N MET A 132 34.11 3.05 37.17
CA MET A 132 33.08 2.06 37.50
C MET A 132 32.77 1.18 36.29
N THR A 133 32.38 -0.07 36.55
CA THR A 133 31.87 -0.99 35.52
C THR A 133 30.34 -0.89 35.38
N LYS A 134 29.79 -1.47 34.30
CA LYS A 134 28.35 -1.60 34.05
C LYS A 134 27.56 -0.27 33.97
N GLN A 135 28.19 0.83 33.56
CA GLN A 135 27.59 2.18 33.56
C GLN A 135 26.25 2.25 32.81
N LEU A 136 26.12 1.55 31.67
CA LEU A 136 24.89 1.52 30.87
C LEU A 136 23.70 0.89 31.62
N SER A 137 23.96 -0.12 32.44
CA SER A 137 22.91 -0.76 33.24
C SER A 137 22.54 0.02 34.50
N LYS A 138 23.21 1.13 34.80
CA LYS A 138 22.98 1.97 35.99
C LYS A 138 22.25 3.28 35.65
N THR A 139 22.16 3.63 34.37
CA THR A 139 21.71 4.96 33.93
C THR A 139 20.42 4.88 33.12
N ILE A 140 19.49 5.79 33.38
CA ILE A 140 18.39 6.13 32.48
C ILE A 140 18.63 7.54 31.96
N ILE A 141 18.53 7.73 30.64
CA ILE A 141 18.64 9.05 30.00
C ILE A 141 17.39 9.26 29.13
N GLY A 142 16.73 10.40 29.29
CA GLY A 142 15.66 10.89 28.45
C GLY A 142 16.04 12.18 27.72
N LEU A 143 15.63 12.28 26.47
CA LEU A 143 15.71 13.49 25.65
C LEU A 143 14.30 13.92 25.29
N ASP A 144 13.94 15.18 25.60
CA ASP A 144 12.60 15.73 25.35
C ASP A 144 11.47 14.81 25.91
N GLY A 145 11.69 14.22 27.10
CA GLY A 145 10.76 13.28 27.75
C GLY A 145 10.83 11.83 27.24
N VAL A 146 11.53 11.55 26.14
CA VAL A 146 11.64 10.19 25.57
C VAL A 146 12.92 9.51 26.02
N VAL A 147 12.79 8.36 26.69
CA VAL A 147 13.92 7.56 27.14
C VAL A 147 14.72 7.03 25.95
N GLN A 148 16.03 7.20 26.01
CA GLN A 148 16.97 6.74 25.00
C GLN A 148 17.43 5.32 25.31
N GLN A 149 17.53 4.49 24.27
CA GLN A 149 18.04 3.12 24.38
C GLN A 149 19.57 3.15 24.53
N PRO A 150 20.15 2.53 25.56
CA PRO A 150 21.58 2.22 25.62
C PRO A 150 21.98 1.31 24.46
N ILE A 151 23.25 1.31 24.05
CA ILE A 151 23.71 0.37 23.02
C ILE A 151 23.64 -1.07 23.53
N THR A 152 22.81 -1.88 22.87
CA THR A 152 22.54 -3.29 23.19
C THR A 152 22.97 -4.19 22.04
N PHE A 153 23.22 -5.46 22.35
CA PHE A 153 23.54 -6.49 21.36
C PHE A 153 22.28 -6.92 20.61
N THR A 154 22.41 -7.27 19.33
CA THR A 154 21.37 -7.96 18.54
C THR A 154 21.82 -9.40 18.28
N THR A 155 20.91 -10.32 17.99
CA THR A 155 21.29 -11.70 17.64
C THR A 155 22.01 -11.83 16.29
N ILE A 156 22.20 -10.73 15.56
CA ILE A 156 22.83 -10.72 14.23
C ILE A 156 24.35 -10.66 14.39
N THR A 157 25.02 -11.68 13.85
CA THR A 157 26.48 -11.76 13.80
C THR A 157 26.96 -12.07 12.40
N HIS A 158 28.08 -11.47 12.03
CA HIS A 158 28.79 -11.73 10.78
C HIS A 158 30.26 -12.02 11.08
N THR A 159 31.01 -12.48 10.09
CA THR A 159 32.47 -12.61 10.19
C THR A 159 33.14 -11.58 9.30
N LEU A 160 34.22 -10.97 9.80
CA LEU A 160 35.07 -10.13 8.98
C LEU A 160 35.72 -10.96 7.87
N GLY A 161 35.52 -10.57 6.62
CA GLY A 161 35.98 -11.32 5.47
C GLY A 161 37.49 -11.51 5.42
N VAL A 162 37.93 -12.72 5.02
CA VAL A 162 39.30 -13.03 4.63
C VAL A 162 39.29 -13.23 3.11
N PHE A 163 39.93 -12.35 2.34
CA PHE A 163 39.91 -12.45 0.88
C PHE A 163 41.15 -13.19 0.34
N ASP A 164 40.94 -14.23 -0.47
CA ASP A 164 41.99 -15.14 -0.99
C ASP A 164 42.53 -14.81 -2.40
N GLY A 165 42.05 -13.73 -3.03
CA GLY A 165 42.16 -13.59 -4.49
C GLY A 165 43.28 -12.69 -5.05
N PHE A 166 43.60 -11.53 -4.46
CA PHE A 166 44.69 -10.66 -4.94
C PHE A 166 45.02 -9.60 -3.87
N THR A 167 46.17 -9.76 -3.19
CA THR A 167 46.68 -8.96 -2.06
C THR A 167 45.86 -9.04 -0.77
N TYR A 168 46.18 -10.09 -0.01
CA TYR A 168 45.75 -10.39 1.35
C TYR A 168 45.99 -9.23 2.30
N ASN A 169 44.97 -8.88 3.08
CA ASN A 169 45.20 -8.39 4.43
C ASN A 169 44.33 -9.22 5.36
N ASN A 170 44.95 -10.20 6.03
CA ASN A 170 44.36 -10.97 7.14
C ASN A 170 44.13 -10.07 8.39
N THR A 171 44.11 -8.75 8.20
CA THR A 171 44.13 -7.74 9.24
C THR A 171 43.59 -6.42 8.68
N VAL A 172 42.60 -5.84 9.33
CA VAL A 172 42.10 -4.48 9.06
C VAL A 172 42.91 -3.50 9.90
N GLY A 173 43.77 -2.73 9.23
CA GLY A 173 44.57 -1.68 9.85
C GLY A 173 43.75 -0.43 10.20
N ILE A 174 44.32 0.41 11.07
CA ILE A 174 43.75 1.72 11.44
C ILE A 174 43.48 2.59 10.20
N GLY A 175 42.32 3.25 10.14
CA GLY A 175 41.90 4.09 9.02
C GLY A 175 41.27 3.39 7.80
N LEU A 176 41.21 2.05 7.74
CA LEU A 176 40.42 1.36 6.71
C LEU A 176 38.92 1.48 7.03
N THR A 177 38.18 2.18 6.18
CA THR A 177 36.75 2.49 6.41
C THR A 177 35.79 1.62 5.63
N GLN A 178 36.27 0.77 4.72
CA GLN A 178 35.45 -0.24 4.03
C GLN A 178 35.81 -1.63 4.54
N LEU A 179 34.81 -2.35 5.04
CA LEU A 179 34.94 -3.68 5.60
C LEU A 179 34.16 -4.69 4.76
N ILE A 180 34.76 -5.84 4.49
CA ILE A 180 34.08 -6.97 3.85
C ILE A 180 33.51 -7.87 4.95
N LEU A 181 32.26 -8.29 4.81
CA LEU A 181 31.57 -9.14 5.77
C LEU A 181 31.22 -10.50 5.15
N SER A 182 30.83 -11.49 5.95
CA SER A 182 30.20 -12.72 5.45
C SER A 182 28.86 -12.47 4.76
N GLY A 183 28.19 -11.37 5.10
CA GLY A 183 26.92 -10.95 4.54
C GLY A 183 26.53 -9.55 5.02
N ILE A 184 25.63 -8.90 4.28
CA ILE A 184 25.20 -7.52 4.54
C ILE A 184 23.67 -7.34 4.48
N SER A 185 22.93 -8.41 4.19
CA SER A 185 21.48 -8.36 3.99
C SER A 185 20.67 -8.00 5.23
N SER A 186 21.21 -8.28 6.42
CA SER A 186 20.60 -7.98 7.71
C SER A 186 21.18 -6.73 8.36
N ILE A 187 21.88 -5.89 7.59
CA ILE A 187 22.57 -4.69 8.08
C ILE A 187 21.99 -3.46 7.38
N THR A 188 21.69 -2.45 8.19
CA THR A 188 21.22 -1.14 7.76
C THR A 188 22.21 -0.05 8.18
N THR A 189 22.06 1.16 7.64
CA THR A 189 22.91 2.29 8.03
C THR A 189 22.65 2.80 9.45
N SER A 190 21.52 2.45 10.06
CA SER A 190 21.22 2.77 11.46
C SER A 190 21.87 1.81 12.46
N ASP A 191 22.42 0.69 11.99
CA ASP A 191 23.07 -0.29 12.85
C ASP A 191 24.49 0.13 13.23
N ILE A 192 25.00 -0.45 14.32
CA ILE A 192 26.34 -0.23 14.84
C ILE A 192 27.07 -1.57 14.79
N LEU A 193 28.30 -1.57 14.27
CA LEU A 193 29.14 -2.75 14.26
C LEU A 193 30.09 -2.71 15.43
N LYS A 194 30.20 -3.82 16.16
CA LYS A 194 31.22 -4.04 17.17
C LYS A 194 32.16 -5.16 16.71
N ILE A 195 33.46 -4.89 16.73
CA ILE A 195 34.52 -5.88 16.54
C ILE A 195 35.48 -5.76 17.71
N ASP A 196 35.74 -6.88 18.39
CA ASP A 196 36.49 -6.88 19.65
C ASP A 196 35.88 -5.84 20.63
N ASP A 197 36.61 -4.77 20.95
CA ASP A 197 36.12 -3.68 21.79
C ASP A 197 35.65 -2.43 21.02
N GLU A 198 35.94 -2.33 19.72
CA GLU A 198 35.68 -1.13 18.93
C GLU A 198 34.24 -1.06 18.41
N TYR A 199 33.60 0.10 18.58
CA TYR A 199 32.33 0.44 17.96
C TYR A 199 32.51 1.28 16.70
N MET A 200 31.72 0.97 15.67
CA MET A 200 31.75 1.62 14.37
C MET A 200 30.33 1.93 13.88
N THR A 201 30.10 3.15 13.40
CA THR A 201 28.81 3.52 12.80
C THR A 201 28.83 3.34 11.29
N ILE A 202 27.79 2.75 10.71
CA ILE A 202 27.72 2.48 9.27
C ILE A 202 27.30 3.75 8.51
N THR A 203 27.94 4.00 7.37
CA THR A 203 27.61 5.10 6.47
C THR A 203 26.99 4.61 5.16
N GLU A 204 27.45 3.46 4.64
CA GLU A 204 26.97 2.89 3.38
C GLU A 204 27.00 1.34 3.49
N VAL A 205 26.07 0.66 2.82
CA VAL A 205 25.99 -0.80 2.73
C VAL A 205 25.79 -1.17 1.25
N GLY A 206 26.54 -2.15 0.74
CA GLY A 206 26.35 -2.61 -0.64
C GLY A 206 27.45 -3.55 -1.13
N PHE A 207 27.46 -3.81 -2.42
CA PHE A 207 28.46 -4.69 -3.04
C PHE A 207 29.57 -3.89 -3.72
N SER A 208 30.78 -4.44 -3.69
CA SER A 208 31.96 -3.84 -4.30
C SER A 208 32.69 -4.86 -5.18
N SER A 209 33.36 -4.37 -6.21
CA SER A 209 34.29 -5.12 -7.05
C SER A 209 35.70 -5.20 -6.45
N THR A 210 36.03 -4.27 -5.54
CA THR A 210 37.33 -4.20 -4.85
C THR A 210 37.17 -4.20 -3.32
N PRO A 211 38.15 -4.73 -2.56
CA PRO A 211 38.12 -4.70 -1.08
C PRO A 211 38.14 -3.29 -0.47
N THR A 212 38.70 -2.32 -1.17
CA THR A 212 38.78 -0.91 -0.77
C THR A 212 38.29 -0.02 -1.90
N GLY A 213 37.74 1.16 -1.57
CA GLY A 213 37.31 2.14 -2.56
C GLY A 213 35.87 2.61 -2.34
N THR A 214 35.06 2.47 -3.38
CA THR A 214 33.64 2.87 -3.38
C THR A 214 32.77 1.63 -3.51
N ILE A 215 31.64 1.62 -2.79
CA ILE A 215 30.56 0.68 -3.09
C ILE A 215 30.07 0.98 -4.50
N ASN A 216 29.98 -0.07 -5.33
CA ASN A 216 29.62 0.06 -6.73
C ASN A 216 28.12 0.38 -6.87
N ASP A 217 27.75 0.92 -8.03
CA ASP A 217 26.35 1.22 -8.32
C ASP A 217 25.54 -0.06 -8.63
N ALA A 218 24.22 0.08 -8.72
CA ALA A 218 23.33 -1.05 -8.98
C ALA A 218 23.61 -1.73 -10.34
N VAL A 219 24.21 -1.04 -11.31
CA VAL A 219 24.49 -1.60 -12.64
C VAL A 219 25.61 -2.63 -12.54
N ASP A 220 26.73 -2.27 -11.90
CA ASP A 220 27.86 -3.18 -11.70
C ASP A 220 27.49 -4.42 -10.87
N VAL A 221 26.59 -4.25 -9.89
CA VAL A 221 26.03 -5.37 -9.11
C VAL A 221 25.18 -6.27 -9.99
N SER A 222 24.29 -5.70 -10.80
CA SER A 222 23.41 -6.46 -11.72
C SER A 222 24.18 -7.23 -12.79
N LEU A 223 25.35 -6.72 -13.21
CA LEU A 223 26.25 -7.36 -14.17
C LEU A 223 27.17 -8.42 -13.52
N GLY A 224 27.07 -8.63 -12.21
CA GLY A 224 27.92 -9.58 -11.47
C GLY A 224 29.38 -9.17 -11.37
N ILE A 225 29.70 -7.89 -11.61
CA ILE A 225 31.06 -7.33 -11.51
C ILE A 225 31.40 -7.04 -10.05
N ALA A 226 30.43 -6.53 -9.28
CA ALA A 226 30.56 -6.24 -7.86
C ALA A 226 29.89 -7.35 -7.04
N THR A 227 30.71 -8.22 -6.43
CA THR A 227 30.24 -9.41 -5.70
C THR A 227 30.66 -9.44 -4.22
N LEU A 228 31.56 -8.53 -3.79
CA LEU A 228 32.03 -8.49 -2.41
C LEU A 228 31.01 -7.75 -1.53
N PRO A 229 30.42 -8.39 -0.51
CA PRO A 229 29.52 -7.73 0.43
C PRO A 229 30.33 -6.82 1.36
N CYS A 230 30.13 -5.51 1.21
CA CYS A 230 30.91 -4.49 1.91
C CYS A 230 30.01 -3.54 2.71
N VAL A 231 30.57 -3.04 3.81
CA VAL A 231 30.02 -1.91 4.55
C VAL A 231 31.09 -0.83 4.64
N LYS A 232 30.65 0.43 4.56
CA LYS A 232 31.50 1.56 4.85
C LYS A 232 31.15 2.10 6.21
N VAL A 233 32.15 2.37 7.03
CA VAL A 233 32.00 2.72 8.43
C VAL A 233 32.83 3.95 8.80
N ARG A 234 32.35 4.63 9.83
CA ARG A 234 33.15 5.56 10.62
C ARG A 234 33.62 4.81 11.87
N ARG A 235 34.94 4.80 12.07
CA ARG A 235 35.64 4.01 13.08
C ARG A 235 35.90 4.79 14.36
N GLY A 236 36.19 4.07 15.45
CA GLY A 236 36.52 4.68 16.74
C GLY A 236 35.39 5.57 17.27
N GLU A 237 34.17 5.05 17.23
CA GLU A 237 32.98 5.78 17.63
C GLU A 237 32.56 5.45 19.07
N LEU A 238 31.62 6.24 19.60
CA LEU A 238 30.94 5.96 20.88
C LEU A 238 31.89 5.88 22.09
N GLY A 239 32.95 6.69 22.06
CA GLY A 239 33.92 6.80 23.15
C GLY A 239 35.01 5.73 23.15
N VAL A 240 35.06 4.86 22.13
CA VAL A 240 36.11 3.85 21.97
C VAL A 240 37.04 4.21 20.83
N ALA A 241 38.35 4.01 21.00
CA ALA A 241 39.35 4.31 19.98
C ALA A 241 39.38 3.27 18.85
N GLU A 242 39.88 3.68 17.68
CA GLU A 242 40.16 2.76 16.58
C GLU A 242 41.24 1.74 16.96
N SER A 243 41.04 0.49 16.57
CA SER A 243 41.94 -0.63 16.84
C SER A 243 42.35 -1.35 15.54
N VAL A 244 43.10 -2.45 15.65
CA VAL A 244 43.46 -3.30 14.51
C VAL A 244 42.75 -4.62 14.70
N HIS A 245 42.05 -5.10 13.67
CA HIS A 245 41.28 -6.35 13.75
C HIS A 245 41.85 -7.42 12.83
N VAL A 246 41.71 -8.69 13.21
CA VAL A 246 42.18 -9.82 12.39
C VAL A 246 41.02 -10.32 11.50
N GLY A 247 41.35 -10.73 10.27
CA GLY A 247 40.38 -11.36 9.37
C GLY A 247 39.78 -12.62 10.02
N GLY A 248 38.47 -12.82 9.86
CA GLY A 248 37.72 -13.87 10.53
C GLY A 248 37.19 -13.50 11.93
N SER A 249 37.56 -12.33 12.50
CA SER A 249 36.96 -11.85 13.74
C SER A 249 35.44 -11.76 13.62
N THR A 250 34.75 -12.11 14.71
CA THR A 250 33.28 -11.99 14.79
C THR A 250 32.89 -10.52 14.87
N ILE A 251 31.99 -10.12 13.99
CA ILE A 251 31.36 -8.80 13.95
C ILE A 251 29.97 -8.96 14.54
N LYS A 252 29.69 -8.22 15.60
CA LYS A 252 28.40 -8.20 16.26
C LYS A 252 27.64 -6.95 15.86
N VAL A 253 26.38 -7.10 15.49
CA VAL A 253 25.50 -5.96 15.23
C VAL A 253 24.87 -5.50 16.54
N HIS A 254 24.90 -4.20 16.78
CA HIS A 254 24.38 -3.52 17.95
C HIS A 254 23.42 -2.40 17.53
N ARG A 255 22.48 -2.06 18.40
CA ARG A 255 21.53 -0.96 18.21
C ARG A 255 21.40 -0.14 19.49
N GLY A 256 21.03 1.12 19.34
CA GLY A 256 20.80 2.03 20.45
C GLY A 256 21.21 3.46 20.12
N SER A 257 21.00 4.36 21.08
CA SER A 257 21.20 5.80 20.92
C SER A 257 22.49 6.30 21.57
N PHE A 258 23.04 5.59 22.56
CA PHE A 258 24.23 6.09 23.27
C PHE A 258 25.08 5.01 23.94
N ASN A 259 26.34 5.37 24.18
CA ASN A 259 27.27 4.65 25.06
C ASN A 259 27.73 5.56 26.21
N ILE A 260 28.20 4.97 27.31
CA ILE A 260 28.84 5.69 28.42
C ILE A 260 30.24 5.11 28.59
N VAL A 261 31.24 5.98 28.51
CA VAL A 261 32.64 5.63 28.78
C VAL A 261 33.16 6.61 29.81
N ASP A 262 33.74 6.09 30.88
CA ASP A 262 34.07 6.88 32.07
C ASP A 262 32.85 7.71 32.51
N SER A 263 32.98 9.02 32.68
CA SER A 263 31.87 9.94 33.00
C SER A 263 31.44 10.76 31.79
N LYS A 264 31.41 10.17 30.60
CA LYS A 264 30.98 10.83 29.38
C LYS A 264 29.97 9.99 28.62
N ILE A 265 28.92 10.65 28.14
CA ILE A 265 27.92 10.05 27.26
C ILE A 265 28.26 10.37 25.80
N PHE A 266 28.17 9.36 24.96
CA PHE A 266 28.42 9.45 23.53
C PHE A 266 27.17 9.00 22.78
N PHE A 267 26.49 9.93 22.12
CA PHE A 267 25.33 9.62 21.30
C PHE A 267 25.73 9.14 19.90
N THR A 268 24.95 8.23 19.34
CA THR A 268 25.07 7.79 17.94
C THR A 268 24.79 8.95 16.99
N ASP A 269 23.77 9.75 17.29
CA ASP A 269 23.38 10.95 16.57
C ASP A 269 23.36 12.19 17.48
N PRO A 270 23.71 13.38 16.97
CA PRO A 270 23.77 14.57 17.81
C PRO A 270 22.35 14.98 18.25
N PRO A 271 22.09 15.21 19.54
CA PRO A 271 20.81 15.71 20.02
C PRO A 271 20.46 17.08 19.43
N LYS A 272 19.16 17.42 19.37
CA LYS A 272 18.68 18.67 18.75
C LYS A 272 19.29 19.90 19.44
N GLY A 273 19.82 20.84 18.68
CA GLY A 273 20.28 22.11 19.23
C GLY A 273 21.15 22.91 18.29
N ASN A 274 20.66 24.05 17.79
CA ASN A 274 21.45 24.97 16.97
C ASN A 274 21.76 26.25 17.76
N THR A 275 23.04 26.48 18.07
CA THR A 275 23.49 27.68 18.80
C THR A 275 23.57 28.94 17.92
N ARG A 276 23.26 28.86 16.62
CA ARG A 276 23.55 29.93 15.64
C ARG A 276 22.34 30.54 14.94
N ARG A 277 21.11 30.06 15.15
CA ARG A 277 19.92 30.72 14.61
C ARG A 277 19.01 31.15 15.74
N ARG A 278 18.73 32.46 15.79
CA ARG A 278 18.00 33.05 16.93
C ARG A 278 16.49 32.81 16.84
N ARG A 279 15.93 32.59 15.65
CA ARG A 279 14.50 32.34 15.42
C ARG A 279 14.26 31.54 14.13
N ASP A 280 13.22 30.71 14.09
CA ASP A 280 12.75 30.01 12.90
C ASP A 280 11.96 30.96 11.95
N ALA A 281 11.40 30.44 10.85
CA ALA A 281 10.60 31.23 9.90
C ALA A 281 9.30 31.79 10.51
N THR A 282 8.89 31.28 11.68
CA THR A 282 7.72 31.71 12.45
C THR A 282 8.07 32.63 13.62
N ASN A 283 9.34 33.07 13.71
CA ASN A 283 9.87 33.96 14.73
C ASN A 283 9.99 33.34 16.14
N LEU A 284 9.94 32.01 16.25
CA LEU A 284 10.13 31.24 17.49
C LEU A 284 11.61 30.86 17.68
N PRO A 285 12.15 30.88 18.91
CA PRO A 285 13.50 30.38 19.18
C PRO A 285 13.66 28.92 18.73
N PHE A 286 14.82 28.55 18.20
CA PHE A 286 15.11 27.13 17.95
C PHE A 286 15.16 26.37 19.29
N VAL A 287 14.34 25.33 19.41
CA VAL A 287 14.28 24.47 20.59
C VAL A 287 15.59 23.67 20.69
N LYS A 288 16.20 23.67 21.88
CA LYS A 288 17.30 22.76 22.23
C LYS A 288 16.69 21.50 22.85
N ALA A 289 17.32 20.36 22.63
CA ALA A 289 16.97 19.14 23.32
C ALA A 289 17.12 19.35 24.82
N ASP A 290 16.10 18.93 25.55
CA ASP A 290 16.05 18.94 27.00
C ASP A 290 16.50 17.59 27.55
N TYR A 291 17.44 17.61 28.49
CA TYR A 291 18.04 16.40 29.04
C TYR A 291 17.39 16.08 30.39
N SER A 292 17.03 14.82 30.56
CA SER A 292 16.65 14.24 31.85
C SER A 292 17.47 12.96 32.03
N GLY A 293 17.97 12.70 33.23
CA GLY A 293 18.78 11.52 33.45
C GLY A 293 18.97 11.21 34.91
N ARG A 294 19.04 9.92 35.23
CA ARG A 294 19.23 9.41 36.58
C ARG A 294 20.21 8.26 36.57
N THR A 295 21.08 8.23 37.57
CA THR A 295 22.00 7.12 37.82
C THR A 295 21.61 6.48 39.15
N PHE A 296 21.42 5.17 39.13
CA PHE A 296 21.02 4.39 40.29
C PHE A 296 22.22 3.59 40.78
N LEU A 297 22.75 4.02 41.93
CA LEU A 297 23.85 3.36 42.61
C LEU A 297 23.26 2.46 43.72
N ARG A 298 23.87 1.30 43.92
CA ARG A 298 23.49 0.31 44.95
C ARG A 298 24.69 -0.53 45.38
N SER A 299 24.55 -1.26 46.49
CA SER A 299 25.66 -2.00 47.08
C SER A 299 26.12 -3.17 46.22
N ASP A 300 25.20 -3.92 45.61
CA ASP A 300 25.52 -5.05 44.71
C ASP A 300 24.95 -4.81 43.30
N TYR A 301 25.76 -5.01 42.26
CA TYR A 301 25.36 -4.88 40.85
C TYR A 301 25.29 -6.21 40.10
N THR A 302 25.40 -7.36 40.77
CA THR A 302 25.40 -8.70 40.16
C THR A 302 24.16 -8.93 39.30
N THR A 303 22.99 -8.53 39.79
CA THR A 303 21.69 -8.70 39.10
C THR A 303 21.35 -7.58 38.09
N ASN A 304 22.22 -6.57 37.91
CA ASN A 304 22.02 -5.60 36.82
C ASN A 304 22.20 -6.27 35.46
N MET A 305 21.21 -6.10 34.58
CA MET A 305 21.19 -6.69 33.25
C MET A 305 20.77 -5.63 32.23
N LEU A 306 21.48 -5.58 31.11
CA LEU A 306 21.09 -4.83 29.92
C LEU A 306 20.66 -5.85 28.87
N PHE A 307 19.35 -5.92 28.57
CA PHE A 307 18.81 -6.96 27.70
C PHE A 307 19.14 -6.67 26.24
N ASP A 308 19.35 -7.75 25.49
CA ASP A 308 19.60 -7.69 24.07
C ASP A 308 18.36 -7.18 23.31
N ASP A 309 18.60 -6.55 22.16
CA ASP A 309 17.56 -6.05 21.29
C ASP A 309 16.89 -7.22 20.53
N ILE A 310 15.61 -7.44 20.82
CA ILE A 310 14.76 -8.47 20.20
C ILE A 310 13.84 -7.94 19.10
N SER A 311 13.99 -6.68 18.67
CA SER A 311 13.07 -6.01 17.72
C SER A 311 12.91 -6.77 16.41
N ASP A 312 13.93 -7.50 15.96
CA ASP A 312 13.91 -8.28 14.72
C ASP A 312 13.04 -9.54 14.80
N SER A 313 12.65 -9.94 16.01
CA SER A 313 11.75 -11.07 16.25
C SER A 313 10.26 -10.67 16.23
N PHE A 314 9.96 -9.37 16.22
CA PHE A 314 8.59 -8.87 16.25
C PHE A 314 7.84 -9.17 14.95
N THR A 315 6.56 -9.49 15.09
CA THR A 315 5.69 -9.89 13.98
C THR A 315 4.35 -9.18 13.98
N GLY A 316 3.94 -8.57 15.09
CA GLY A 316 2.59 -8.02 15.28
C GLY A 316 1.53 -9.06 15.71
N ILE A 317 1.94 -10.32 15.85
CA ILE A 317 1.06 -11.44 16.25
C ILE A 317 1.65 -12.20 17.45
N GLY A 318 2.98 -12.38 17.46
CA GLY A 318 3.67 -12.99 18.59
C GLY A 318 3.58 -12.10 19.82
N LYS A 319 3.42 -12.71 20.99
CA LYS A 319 3.37 -12.01 22.27
C LYS A 319 4.48 -12.43 23.24
N THR A 320 5.15 -13.56 23.00
CA THR A 320 6.15 -14.13 23.91
C THR A 320 7.51 -14.16 23.26
N TYR A 321 8.53 -13.65 23.95
CA TYR A 321 9.89 -13.51 23.42
C TYR A 321 10.94 -13.83 24.48
N ASN A 322 12.00 -14.55 24.09
CA ASN A 322 13.10 -14.87 24.99
C ASN A 322 14.03 -13.66 25.16
N LEU A 323 14.49 -13.44 26.39
CA LEU A 323 15.44 -12.40 26.75
C LEU A 323 16.83 -12.99 26.93
N THR A 324 17.81 -12.32 26.32
CA THR A 324 19.23 -12.68 26.44
C THR A 324 20.04 -11.45 26.87
N VAL A 325 21.25 -11.71 27.38
CA VAL A 325 22.25 -10.70 27.71
C VAL A 325 23.56 -11.10 27.04
N GLY A 326 24.03 -10.30 26.09
CA GLY A 326 25.24 -10.59 25.31
C GLY A 326 25.13 -11.85 24.43
N GLY A 327 23.91 -12.26 24.09
CA GLY A 327 23.57 -13.45 23.31
C GLY A 327 23.38 -14.73 24.13
N ALA A 328 23.50 -14.67 25.46
CA ALA A 328 23.29 -15.81 26.35
C ALA A 328 22.00 -15.66 27.17
N ASN A 329 21.38 -16.78 27.56
CA ASN A 329 20.23 -16.77 28.47
C ASN A 329 20.59 -16.15 29.84
N THR A 330 19.59 -15.60 30.52
CA THR A 330 19.76 -14.97 31.83
C THR A 330 20.10 -15.98 32.93
N ALA A 331 21.36 -16.06 33.36
CA ALA A 331 21.85 -17.09 34.29
C ALA A 331 21.13 -17.18 35.65
N SER A 332 20.42 -16.13 36.09
CA SER A 332 19.73 -16.06 37.40
C SER A 332 18.20 -15.94 37.32
N GLY A 333 17.62 -15.86 36.11
CA GLY A 333 16.21 -15.47 35.93
C GLY A 333 15.91 -14.02 36.34
N ILE A 334 14.78 -13.47 35.86
CA ILE A 334 14.24 -12.17 36.28
C ILE A 334 13.04 -12.42 37.20
N GLY A 335 13.01 -11.79 38.38
CA GLY A 335 11.85 -11.84 39.29
C GLY A 335 10.67 -11.01 38.76
N VAL A 336 9.45 -11.34 39.18
CA VAL A 336 8.23 -10.58 38.81
C VAL A 336 8.35 -9.13 39.26
N GLY A 337 8.08 -8.17 38.37
CA GLY A 337 8.17 -6.73 38.66
C GLY A 337 9.58 -6.11 38.52
N ASN A 338 10.60 -6.89 38.16
CA ASN A 338 11.95 -6.39 37.98
C ASN A 338 12.26 -6.03 36.53
N GLY A 339 12.83 -4.83 36.32
CA GLY A 339 13.23 -4.32 35.00
C GLY A 339 12.22 -3.38 34.37
N ILE A 340 12.71 -2.43 33.58
CA ILE A 340 11.88 -1.49 32.80
C ILE A 340 11.93 -1.87 31.33
N LEU A 341 10.81 -1.70 30.64
CA LEU A 341 10.66 -2.02 29.23
C LEU A 341 10.06 -0.84 28.49
N PHE A 342 10.63 -0.56 27.32
CA PHE A 342 10.16 0.45 26.40
C PHE A 342 9.93 -0.16 25.03
N ILE A 343 8.83 0.26 24.39
CA ILE A 343 8.58 0.04 22.98
C ILE A 343 8.60 1.41 22.30
N ASN A 344 9.49 1.59 21.31
CA ASN A 344 9.71 2.87 20.63
C ASN A 344 10.05 4.04 21.58
N GLY A 345 10.70 3.75 22.71
CA GLY A 345 11.05 4.75 23.73
C GLY A 345 9.89 5.16 24.65
N VAL A 346 8.71 4.55 24.50
CA VAL A 346 7.55 4.73 25.37
C VAL A 346 7.50 3.61 26.40
N PHE A 347 7.42 3.99 27.67
CA PHE A 347 7.38 3.04 28.78
C PHE A 347 6.16 2.11 28.65
N GLN A 348 6.37 0.82 28.91
CA GLN A 348 5.31 -0.16 29.02
C GLN A 348 5.08 -0.48 30.50
N THR A 349 3.83 -0.59 30.92
CA THR A 349 3.52 -0.90 32.32
C THR A 349 3.61 -2.41 32.57
N PRO A 350 4.40 -2.89 33.55
CA PRO A 350 4.48 -4.30 33.91
C PRO A 350 3.22 -4.76 34.64
N LEU A 351 2.93 -6.05 34.54
CA LEU A 351 1.98 -6.76 35.38
C LEU A 351 2.64 -7.08 36.71
N THR A 352 2.03 -6.63 37.79
CA THR A 352 2.42 -6.93 39.18
C THR A 352 1.19 -7.34 39.99
N GLN A 353 1.38 -7.78 41.24
CA GLN A 353 0.29 -8.23 42.11
C GLN A 353 -0.79 -7.17 42.32
N ASN A 354 -0.38 -5.91 42.46
CA ASN A 354 -1.25 -4.74 42.59
C ASN A 354 -1.60 -4.07 41.25
N ASN A 355 -1.17 -4.63 40.12
CA ASN A 355 -1.35 -4.05 38.79
C ASN A 355 -1.65 -5.11 37.73
N VAL A 356 -2.75 -5.84 37.92
CA VAL A 356 -3.16 -6.95 37.04
C VAL A 356 -3.63 -6.47 35.66
N GLY A 357 -3.30 -7.21 34.60
CA GLY A 357 -3.81 -6.97 33.25
C GLY A 357 -3.15 -5.83 32.47
N ASN A 358 -1.90 -5.48 32.81
CA ASN A 358 -1.15 -4.40 32.15
C ASN A 358 -0.38 -4.87 30.90
N ASN A 359 0.62 -4.15 30.43
CA ASN A 359 1.14 -4.31 29.06
C ASN A 359 2.00 -5.57 28.87
N TYR A 360 2.75 -6.00 29.88
CA TYR A 360 3.61 -7.18 29.79
C TYR A 360 3.93 -7.79 31.16
N GLU A 361 4.44 -9.01 31.18
CA GLU A 361 5.07 -9.63 32.34
C GLU A 361 6.40 -10.29 31.98
N PHE A 362 7.32 -10.37 32.94
CA PHE A 362 8.50 -11.20 32.83
C PHE A 362 8.22 -12.56 33.45
N LEU A 363 8.45 -13.62 32.67
CA LEU A 363 8.38 -14.99 33.13
C LEU A 363 9.80 -15.54 33.20
N SER A 364 10.15 -16.16 34.33
CA SER A 364 11.43 -16.83 34.51
C SER A 364 11.24 -18.34 34.66
N ASP A 365 11.96 -19.08 33.84
CA ASP A 365 12.22 -20.50 34.08
C ASP A 365 13.60 -20.61 34.75
N THR A 366 13.59 -20.65 36.08
CA THR A 366 14.82 -20.77 36.89
C THR A 366 15.51 -22.13 36.74
N THR A 367 14.85 -23.13 36.15
CA THR A 367 15.42 -24.46 35.90
C THR A 367 16.17 -24.50 34.57
N ALA A 368 15.61 -23.87 33.53
CA ALA A 368 16.26 -23.72 32.22
C ALA A 368 17.18 -22.49 32.14
N GLY A 369 17.10 -21.56 33.11
CA GLY A 369 17.82 -20.29 33.12
C GLY A 369 17.37 -19.33 32.02
N ILE A 370 16.10 -19.42 31.59
CA ILE A 370 15.54 -18.61 30.50
C ILE A 370 14.59 -17.58 31.12
N SER A 371 14.80 -16.31 30.78
CA SER A 371 13.79 -15.27 31.02
C SER A 371 13.08 -14.96 29.72
N THR A 372 11.78 -14.73 29.81
CA THR A 372 10.94 -14.38 28.67
C THR A 372 10.09 -13.17 29.03
N VAL A 373 9.84 -12.32 28.05
CA VAL A 373 8.82 -11.29 28.14
C VAL A 373 7.57 -11.79 27.44
N GLU A 374 6.43 -11.70 28.13
CA GLU A 374 5.12 -11.95 27.55
C GLU A 374 4.30 -10.66 27.56
N PHE A 375 3.95 -10.18 26.38
CA PHE A 375 3.00 -9.09 26.19
C PHE A 375 1.58 -9.63 26.38
N THR A 376 0.72 -8.86 27.02
CA THR A 376 -0.65 -9.31 27.32
C THR A 376 -1.52 -9.37 26.07
N GLY A 377 -1.42 -8.35 25.21
CA GLY A 377 -2.22 -8.20 24.01
C GLY A 377 -3.73 -8.14 24.30
N ILE A 378 -4.55 -8.32 23.26
CA ILE A 378 -6.01 -8.39 23.43
C ILE A 378 -6.46 -9.79 23.87
N THR A 379 -7.33 -9.83 24.89
CA THR A 379 -7.96 -11.06 25.36
C THR A 379 -9.48 -11.04 25.15
N SER A 380 -10.04 -12.21 24.89
CA SER A 380 -11.49 -12.46 24.85
C SER A 380 -12.11 -12.33 26.25
N THR A 381 -13.44 -12.30 26.34
CA THR A 381 -14.19 -12.35 27.61
C THR A 381 -13.83 -13.58 28.47
N ASN A 382 -13.27 -14.63 27.87
CA ASN A 382 -12.83 -15.86 28.55
C ASN A 382 -11.31 -15.87 28.86
N GLY A 383 -10.62 -14.74 28.71
CA GLY A 383 -9.18 -14.62 28.96
C GLY A 383 -8.27 -15.24 27.88
N GLN A 384 -8.84 -15.80 26.80
CA GLN A 384 -8.04 -16.32 25.68
C GLN A 384 -7.48 -15.19 24.82
N PHE A 385 -6.22 -15.29 24.42
CA PHE A 385 -5.58 -14.36 23.49
C PHE A 385 -6.26 -14.39 22.12
N ILE A 386 -6.60 -13.20 21.58
CA ILE A 386 -7.17 -13.04 20.25
C ILE A 386 -6.21 -12.22 19.40
N VAL A 387 -6.03 -12.64 18.15
CA VAL A 387 -5.20 -11.95 17.15
C VAL A 387 -6.06 -11.60 15.95
N SER A 388 -5.92 -10.37 15.50
CA SER A 388 -6.30 -9.94 14.16
C SER A 388 -5.08 -10.05 13.25
N ASP A 389 -5.11 -11.02 12.33
CA ASP A 389 -4.06 -11.15 11.31
C ASP A 389 -4.13 -9.99 10.30
N SER A 390 -5.32 -9.41 10.10
CA SER A 390 -5.57 -8.34 9.12
C SER A 390 -5.28 -6.93 9.61
N ASP A 391 -5.37 -6.70 10.91
CA ASP A 391 -5.02 -5.42 11.52
C ASP A 391 -4.22 -5.66 12.79
N ILE A 392 -2.92 -5.84 12.60
CA ILE A 392 -1.98 -6.08 13.69
C ILE A 392 -1.85 -4.90 14.65
N ASN A 393 -2.33 -3.70 14.30
CA ASN A 393 -2.32 -2.56 15.23
C ASN A 393 -3.30 -2.75 16.38
N GLN A 394 -4.33 -3.56 16.18
CA GLN A 394 -5.30 -3.86 17.22
C GLN A 394 -4.73 -4.83 18.26
N ASN A 395 -3.76 -5.67 17.91
CA ASN A 395 -3.34 -6.77 18.78
C ASN A 395 -2.67 -6.35 20.09
N GLN A 396 -2.27 -5.08 20.23
CA GLN A 396 -1.55 -4.54 21.40
C GLN A 396 -0.26 -5.31 21.74
N VAL A 397 0.41 -5.86 20.72
CA VAL A 397 1.72 -6.52 20.82
C VAL A 397 2.70 -5.85 19.86
N PRO A 398 4.03 -5.96 20.10
CA PRO A 398 5.02 -5.33 19.24
C PRO A 398 4.94 -5.80 17.78
N ARG A 399 4.98 -4.84 16.87
CA ARG A 399 4.82 -5.07 15.43
C ARG A 399 6.18 -5.19 14.75
N GLY A 400 6.24 -6.01 13.71
CA GLY A 400 7.44 -6.14 12.90
C GLY A 400 7.19 -6.74 11.53
N GLY A 401 8.11 -6.44 10.64
CA GLY A 401 8.07 -6.80 9.23
C GLY A 401 6.97 -6.08 8.47
N ILE A 402 6.64 -4.83 8.83
CA ILE A 402 5.73 -3.98 8.07
C ILE A 402 6.49 -3.37 6.90
N ILE A 403 5.96 -3.45 5.68
CA ILE A 403 6.65 -2.96 4.48
C ILE A 403 6.64 -1.43 4.45
N VAL A 404 7.82 -0.82 4.28
CA VAL A 404 7.99 0.63 4.08
C VAL A 404 8.27 0.94 2.61
N SER A 405 9.04 0.08 1.94
CA SER A 405 9.40 0.28 0.54
C SER A 405 9.57 -1.03 -0.21
N LEU A 406 9.20 -1.01 -1.50
CA LEU A 406 9.29 -2.13 -2.43
C LEU A 406 10.05 -1.72 -3.69
N GLY A 407 10.86 -2.63 -4.21
CA GLY A 407 11.31 -2.62 -5.61
C GLY A 407 10.39 -3.52 -6.45
N SER A 408 10.29 -3.25 -7.76
CA SER A 408 9.43 -4.03 -8.67
C SER A 408 10.12 -4.30 -10.01
N THR A 409 9.83 -5.45 -10.61
CA THR A 409 10.06 -5.66 -12.04
C THR A 409 8.91 -5.05 -12.86
N SER A 410 9.06 -4.90 -14.17
CA SER A 410 8.02 -4.31 -15.03
C SER A 410 6.86 -5.24 -15.38
N GLY A 411 7.04 -6.56 -15.24
CA GLY A 411 5.99 -7.56 -15.47
C GLY A 411 5.33 -7.50 -16.86
N LEU A 412 5.92 -8.13 -17.87
CA LEU A 412 5.46 -8.07 -19.27
C LEU A 412 4.74 -9.36 -19.69
N GLY A 413 3.62 -9.23 -20.42
CA GLY A 413 2.88 -10.36 -20.99
C GLY A 413 1.62 -10.75 -20.23
N TYR A 414 1.07 -9.83 -19.42
CA TYR A 414 -0.20 -10.02 -18.72
C TYR A 414 -1.40 -9.62 -19.59
N ALA A 415 -2.57 -10.16 -19.28
CA ALA A 415 -3.80 -9.88 -20.01
C ALA A 415 -4.34 -8.48 -19.65
N PRO A 416 -4.76 -7.66 -20.64
CA PRO A 416 -5.41 -6.39 -20.37
C PRO A 416 -6.77 -6.60 -19.72
N LEU A 417 -7.19 -5.66 -18.87
CA LEU A 417 -8.52 -5.66 -18.27
C LEU A 417 -9.53 -5.10 -19.28
N VAL A 418 -10.30 -5.98 -19.91
CA VAL A 418 -11.33 -5.61 -20.89
C VAL A 418 -12.62 -6.37 -20.57
N GLY A 419 -13.68 -5.65 -20.21
CA GLY A 419 -15.00 -6.22 -19.97
C GLY A 419 -15.55 -7.03 -21.15
N ALA A 420 -16.20 -8.14 -20.85
CA ALA A 420 -16.90 -8.93 -21.85
C ALA A 420 -18.23 -8.28 -22.23
N LYS A 421 -18.54 -8.28 -23.53
CA LYS A 421 -19.79 -7.81 -24.10
C LYS A 421 -20.35 -8.88 -25.03
N VAL A 422 -21.51 -9.42 -24.71
CA VAL A 422 -22.10 -10.56 -25.44
C VAL A 422 -23.53 -10.30 -25.85
N LYS A 423 -23.99 -11.02 -26.89
CA LYS A 423 -25.38 -11.05 -27.31
C LYS A 423 -25.97 -12.44 -27.11
N ALA A 424 -27.09 -12.51 -26.40
CA ALA A 424 -27.88 -13.74 -26.27
C ALA A 424 -28.93 -13.85 -27.38
N PHE A 425 -29.06 -15.03 -27.96
CA PHE A 425 -30.11 -15.40 -28.91
C PHE A 425 -31.12 -16.34 -28.23
N LYS A 426 -32.34 -16.38 -28.77
CA LYS A 426 -33.46 -17.13 -28.22
C LYS A 426 -34.23 -17.90 -29.30
N ASP A 427 -35.00 -18.90 -28.88
CA ASP A 427 -35.99 -19.58 -29.71
C ASP A 427 -37.34 -18.83 -29.72
N SER A 428 -38.35 -19.43 -30.36
CA SER A 428 -39.70 -18.88 -30.46
C SER A 428 -40.47 -18.86 -29.13
N ASN A 429 -40.06 -19.67 -28.14
CA ASN A 429 -40.68 -19.76 -26.82
C ASN A 429 -39.99 -18.83 -25.79
N GLY A 430 -38.96 -18.09 -26.23
CA GLY A 430 -38.19 -17.22 -25.36
C GLY A 430 -37.15 -17.96 -24.51
N GLY A 431 -36.76 -19.18 -24.88
CA GLY A 431 -35.62 -19.87 -24.26
C GLY A 431 -34.31 -19.48 -24.94
N LEU A 432 -33.24 -19.25 -24.18
CA LEU A 432 -31.92 -18.93 -24.73
C LEU A 432 -31.33 -20.10 -25.54
N THR A 433 -30.76 -19.80 -26.71
CA THR A 433 -30.21 -20.80 -27.63
C THR A 433 -28.69 -20.68 -27.81
N SER A 434 -28.16 -19.46 -27.78
CA SER A 434 -26.72 -19.23 -27.88
C SER A 434 -26.33 -17.87 -27.31
N ILE A 435 -25.06 -17.76 -26.92
CA ILE A 435 -24.43 -16.51 -26.48
C ILE A 435 -23.22 -16.28 -27.37
N VAL A 436 -23.13 -15.10 -27.96
CA VAL A 436 -22.10 -14.76 -28.94
C VAL A 436 -21.33 -13.53 -28.46
N GLY A 437 -20.00 -13.68 -28.38
CA GLY A 437 -19.04 -12.63 -28.01
C GLY A 437 -18.16 -12.19 -29.18
N ILE A 438 -18.62 -12.39 -30.42
CA ILE A 438 -17.96 -11.94 -31.65
C ILE A 438 -18.95 -11.15 -32.50
N GLY A 439 -18.44 -10.20 -33.29
CA GLY A 439 -19.27 -9.31 -34.09
C GLY A 439 -20.29 -10.06 -34.95
N THR A 440 -21.59 -9.85 -34.69
CA THR A 440 -22.67 -10.67 -35.26
C THR A 440 -23.90 -9.82 -35.59
N SER A 441 -24.63 -10.19 -36.65
CA SER A 441 -25.91 -9.58 -37.00
C SER A 441 -27.06 -10.13 -36.14
N SER A 442 -28.08 -9.33 -35.85
CA SER A 442 -29.25 -9.76 -35.06
C SER A 442 -30.10 -10.87 -35.71
N GLY A 443 -29.81 -11.25 -36.96
CA GLY A 443 -30.55 -12.25 -37.75
C GLY A 443 -31.87 -11.72 -38.32
N PHE A 444 -32.32 -10.55 -37.87
CA PHE A 444 -33.46 -9.82 -38.42
C PHE A 444 -33.03 -8.99 -39.62
N ASN A 445 -33.77 -9.08 -40.72
CA ASN A 445 -33.52 -8.30 -41.93
C ASN A 445 -34.68 -7.36 -42.25
N LEU A 446 -34.33 -6.20 -42.79
CA LEU A 446 -35.25 -5.19 -43.25
C LEU A 446 -35.00 -4.94 -44.72
N GLY A 447 -35.98 -5.23 -45.58
CA GLY A 447 -35.88 -4.87 -46.99
C GLY A 447 -35.77 -3.36 -47.15
N ILE A 448 -34.91 -2.91 -48.07
CA ILE A 448 -34.69 -1.50 -48.37
C ILE A 448 -35.70 -1.07 -49.45
N GLN A 449 -36.34 0.08 -49.24
CA GLN A 449 -37.27 0.71 -50.17
C GLN A 449 -36.53 1.67 -51.11
N THR A 450 -35.70 2.54 -50.54
CA THR A 450 -34.85 3.48 -51.27
C THR A 450 -33.52 3.66 -50.55
N ALA A 451 -32.46 3.97 -51.28
CA ALA A 451 -31.20 4.42 -50.71
C ALA A 451 -30.71 5.64 -51.51
N VAL A 452 -30.57 6.77 -50.85
CA VAL A 452 -30.03 7.99 -51.47
C VAL A 452 -28.59 8.14 -51.02
N TYR A 453 -27.65 8.07 -51.95
CA TYR A 453 -26.24 8.26 -51.65
C TYR A 453 -25.79 9.66 -52.05
N ASP A 454 -25.25 10.40 -51.09
CA ASP A 454 -24.54 11.64 -51.35
C ASP A 454 -23.05 11.34 -51.52
N ASN A 455 -22.58 11.48 -52.76
CA ASN A 455 -21.21 11.16 -53.11
C ASN A 455 -20.19 12.18 -52.55
N ALA A 456 -20.61 13.40 -52.19
CA ALA A 456 -19.72 14.41 -51.62
C ALA A 456 -19.44 14.14 -50.13
N THR A 457 -20.47 13.77 -49.36
CA THR A 457 -20.36 13.52 -47.91
C THR A 457 -20.10 12.05 -47.57
N GLY A 458 -20.40 11.14 -48.49
CA GLY A 458 -20.32 9.69 -48.28
C GLY A 458 -21.49 9.08 -47.52
N ILE A 459 -22.53 9.87 -47.23
CA ILE A 459 -23.69 9.43 -46.46
C ILE A 459 -24.68 8.70 -47.39
N ILE A 460 -25.16 7.54 -46.94
CA ILE A 460 -26.31 6.87 -47.52
C ILE A 460 -27.51 7.08 -46.60
N THR A 461 -28.55 7.77 -47.07
CA THR A 461 -29.86 7.81 -46.44
C THR A 461 -30.68 6.61 -46.91
N VAL A 462 -30.83 5.61 -46.05
CA VAL A 462 -31.55 4.37 -46.32
C VAL A 462 -32.97 4.49 -45.80
N THR A 463 -33.97 4.26 -46.66
CA THR A 463 -35.37 4.07 -46.25
C THR A 463 -35.73 2.61 -46.37
N THR A 464 -36.22 2.03 -45.27
CA THR A 464 -36.61 0.62 -45.16
C THR A 464 -38.09 0.42 -45.42
N ASN A 465 -38.50 -0.79 -45.81
CA ASN A 465 -39.89 -1.15 -46.10
C ASN A 465 -40.80 -1.15 -44.85
N LYS A 466 -40.20 -1.17 -43.65
CA LYS A 466 -40.88 -1.23 -42.34
C LYS A 466 -40.15 -0.30 -41.38
N VAL A 467 -40.76 0.01 -40.23
CA VAL A 467 -40.06 0.73 -39.14
C VAL A 467 -38.80 -0.03 -38.75
N HIS A 468 -37.65 0.64 -38.73
CA HIS A 468 -36.37 -0.04 -38.51
C HIS A 468 -36.00 -0.22 -37.04
N GLY A 469 -36.43 0.70 -36.18
CA GLY A 469 -36.10 0.66 -34.75
C GLY A 469 -34.62 0.86 -34.39
N PHE A 470 -33.75 1.19 -35.36
CA PHE A 470 -32.39 1.68 -35.12
C PHE A 470 -32.37 3.01 -34.35
N ALA A 471 -31.32 3.21 -33.55
CA ALA A 471 -31.08 4.42 -32.77
C ALA A 471 -29.58 4.77 -32.83
N LEU A 472 -29.22 6.02 -32.50
CA LEU A 472 -27.82 6.47 -32.51
C LEU A 472 -26.98 5.81 -31.40
N GLU A 473 -27.62 5.35 -30.32
CA GLU A 473 -26.92 4.78 -29.17
C GLU A 473 -26.72 3.27 -29.31
N ARG A 474 -27.79 2.49 -29.55
CA ARG A 474 -27.70 1.04 -29.85
C ARG A 474 -28.92 0.56 -30.67
N PRO A 475 -28.74 -0.18 -31.78
CA PRO A 475 -27.47 -0.48 -32.44
C PRO A 475 -26.94 0.74 -33.20
N ASN A 476 -25.67 1.10 -32.97
CA ASN A 476 -25.01 2.19 -33.69
C ASN A 476 -24.33 1.73 -34.99
N THR A 477 -24.42 0.43 -35.32
CA THR A 477 -23.89 -0.14 -36.57
C THR A 477 -24.92 -1.02 -37.26
N VAL A 478 -24.89 -0.99 -38.59
CA VAL A 478 -25.78 -1.77 -39.46
C VAL A 478 -24.98 -2.41 -40.59
N LYS A 479 -25.41 -3.60 -41.03
CA LYS A 479 -24.84 -4.28 -42.19
C LYS A 479 -25.83 -4.16 -43.35
N LEU A 480 -25.40 -3.55 -44.45
CA LEU A 480 -26.20 -3.40 -45.67
C LEU A 480 -25.75 -4.43 -46.71
N LYS A 481 -26.70 -5.11 -47.38
CA LYS A 481 -26.38 -6.14 -48.37
C LYS A 481 -27.32 -6.09 -49.57
N GLY A 482 -26.77 -6.07 -50.78
CA GLY A 482 -27.50 -6.26 -52.03
C GLY A 482 -28.23 -5.03 -52.57
N LEU A 483 -27.76 -3.82 -52.26
CA LEU A 483 -28.28 -2.58 -52.83
C LEU A 483 -27.77 -2.42 -54.27
N GLU A 484 -28.65 -2.24 -55.24
CA GLU A 484 -28.25 -2.01 -56.62
C GLU A 484 -28.18 -0.51 -56.94
N PHE A 485 -27.06 -0.08 -57.51
CA PHE A 485 -26.83 1.31 -57.94
C PHE A 485 -26.45 1.36 -59.43
N ALA A 486 -26.92 2.41 -60.12
CA ALA A 486 -26.48 2.75 -61.48
C ALA A 486 -25.65 4.03 -61.46
N CYS A 487 -24.50 3.98 -62.14
CA CYS A 487 -23.60 5.11 -62.29
C CYS A 487 -23.82 5.76 -63.68
N PRO A 488 -24.01 7.10 -63.77
CA PRO A 488 -24.06 7.80 -65.04
C PRO A 488 -22.76 7.64 -65.83
N LYS A 489 -22.85 7.32 -67.14
CA LYS A 489 -21.72 7.25 -68.06
C LYS A 489 -21.61 8.58 -68.83
N THR A 490 -20.47 9.24 -68.74
CA THR A 490 -20.21 10.51 -69.45
C THR A 490 -19.49 10.22 -70.76
N VAL A 491 -19.97 10.82 -71.86
CA VAL A 491 -19.28 10.74 -73.15
C VAL A 491 -17.96 11.49 -73.04
N VAL A 492 -16.85 10.79 -73.30
CA VAL A 492 -15.48 11.36 -73.28
C VAL A 492 -15.25 12.21 -74.54
N GLY A 493 -15.80 11.77 -75.67
CA GLY A 493 -15.72 12.48 -76.95
C GLY A 493 -15.68 11.52 -78.14
N GLN A 494 -15.74 12.08 -79.35
CA GLN A 494 -15.57 11.35 -80.59
C GLN A 494 -14.07 11.13 -80.88
N PRO A 495 -13.60 9.87 -81.04
CA PRO A 495 -12.27 9.61 -81.58
C PRO A 495 -12.09 10.27 -82.94
N THR A 496 -11.06 11.12 -83.07
CA THR A 496 -10.67 11.69 -84.37
C THR A 496 -9.65 10.81 -85.09
N PHE A 497 -8.98 9.93 -84.35
CA PHE A 497 -8.06 8.93 -84.87
C PHE A 497 -7.92 7.77 -83.87
N ALA A 498 -7.57 6.58 -84.35
CA ALA A 498 -7.18 5.48 -83.48
C ALA A 498 -6.17 4.55 -84.18
N THR A 499 -5.26 3.96 -83.41
CA THR A 499 -4.32 2.95 -83.92
C THR A 499 -4.45 1.68 -83.10
N TYR A 500 -4.61 0.55 -83.78
CA TYR A 500 -4.72 -0.77 -83.16
C TYR A 500 -3.49 -1.61 -83.50
N ASN A 501 -2.83 -2.16 -82.48
CA ASN A 501 -1.77 -3.13 -82.64
C ASN A 501 -2.35 -4.55 -82.47
N PRO A 502 -2.50 -5.33 -83.56
CA PRO A 502 -3.13 -6.64 -83.52
C PRO A 502 -2.30 -7.69 -82.76
N ALA A 503 -1.00 -7.48 -82.55
CA ALA A 503 -0.14 -8.45 -81.87
C ALA A 503 -0.27 -8.42 -80.34
N ASN A 504 -0.60 -7.27 -79.76
CA ASN A 504 -0.70 -7.10 -78.31
C ASN A 504 -2.04 -6.52 -77.83
N GLY A 505 -2.96 -6.24 -78.75
CA GLY A 505 -4.32 -5.78 -78.45
C GLY A 505 -4.42 -4.32 -78.03
N ARG A 506 -3.33 -3.55 -78.10
CA ARG A 506 -3.34 -2.15 -77.67
C ARG A 506 -4.00 -1.27 -78.72
N LEU A 507 -5.07 -0.58 -78.31
CA LEU A 507 -5.75 0.45 -79.06
C LEU A 507 -5.38 1.81 -78.47
N VAL A 508 -4.73 2.67 -79.25
CA VAL A 508 -4.48 4.07 -78.89
C VAL A 508 -5.57 4.91 -79.55
N ILE A 509 -6.27 5.70 -78.75
CA ILE A 509 -7.38 6.54 -79.18
C ILE A 509 -6.96 8.00 -79.07
N THR A 510 -7.22 8.79 -80.11
CA THR A 510 -7.00 10.24 -80.14
C THR A 510 -8.33 10.96 -79.96
N ILE A 511 -8.47 11.69 -78.85
CA ILE A 511 -9.56 12.62 -78.57
C ILE A 511 -8.89 13.86 -77.97
N ALA A 512 -9.01 15.02 -78.62
CA ALA A 512 -8.34 16.23 -78.14
C ALA A 512 -8.90 16.66 -76.77
N ASN A 513 -8.02 16.97 -75.81
CA ASN A 513 -8.38 17.37 -74.44
C ASN A 513 -9.41 16.45 -73.77
N HIS A 514 -9.23 15.13 -73.88
CA HIS A 514 -10.21 14.14 -73.38
C HIS A 514 -10.36 14.11 -71.85
N GLY A 515 -9.50 14.80 -71.10
CA GLY A 515 -9.63 14.97 -69.64
C GLY A 515 -9.47 13.69 -68.81
N LEU A 516 -9.02 12.61 -69.43
CA LEU A 516 -8.74 11.33 -68.75
C LEU A 516 -7.32 11.38 -68.18
N VAL A 517 -7.10 10.66 -67.09
CA VAL A 517 -5.79 10.45 -66.45
C VAL A 517 -5.42 8.96 -66.43
N GLN A 518 -4.16 8.67 -66.13
CA GLN A 518 -3.69 7.28 -66.09
C GLN A 518 -4.43 6.48 -65.01
N GLY A 519 -5.02 5.36 -65.40
CA GLY A 519 -5.81 4.49 -64.51
C GLY A 519 -7.34 4.68 -64.60
N ASP A 520 -7.83 5.72 -65.29
CA ASP A 520 -9.27 5.86 -65.56
C ASP A 520 -9.81 4.64 -66.34
N ALA A 521 -11.13 4.42 -66.30
CA ALA A 521 -11.77 3.32 -67.02
C ALA A 521 -12.75 3.87 -68.06
N VAL A 522 -12.62 3.40 -69.31
CA VAL A 522 -13.54 3.74 -70.39
C VAL A 522 -14.25 2.50 -70.92
N ILE A 523 -15.46 2.68 -71.42
CA ILE A 523 -16.21 1.68 -72.17
C ILE A 523 -16.39 2.16 -73.60
N LEU A 524 -16.24 1.23 -74.55
CA LEU A 524 -16.44 1.50 -75.97
C LEU A 524 -17.86 1.07 -76.37
N ASP A 525 -18.61 1.95 -77.03
CA ASP A 525 -19.94 1.60 -77.55
C ASP A 525 -19.80 0.54 -78.65
N ASN A 526 -20.72 -0.43 -78.70
CA ASN A 526 -20.64 -1.47 -79.73
C ASN A 526 -20.75 -0.88 -81.14
N GLY A 527 -19.88 -1.32 -82.06
CA GLY A 527 -19.83 -0.89 -83.45
C GLY A 527 -19.41 0.57 -83.63
N SER A 528 -18.71 1.16 -82.66
CA SER A 528 -18.51 2.62 -82.60
C SER A 528 -17.22 3.15 -83.20
N ILE A 529 -16.19 2.31 -83.41
CA ILE A 529 -14.90 2.69 -83.99
C ILE A 529 -14.63 1.81 -85.22
N CYS A 530 -14.55 2.41 -86.40
CA CYS A 530 -14.48 1.72 -87.67
C CYS A 530 -13.09 1.81 -88.31
N PHE A 531 -12.62 0.67 -88.84
CA PHE A 531 -11.33 0.51 -89.49
C PHE A 531 -11.49 -0.18 -90.86
N ARG A 532 -10.55 0.07 -91.76
CA ARG A 532 -10.24 -0.79 -92.92
C ARG A 532 -8.99 -1.61 -92.58
N CYS A 533 -8.84 -2.82 -93.10
CA CYS A 533 -7.62 -3.61 -92.85
C CYS A 533 -7.01 -4.18 -94.13
N ASP A 534 -5.72 -4.51 -94.10
CA ASP A 534 -5.00 -5.06 -95.27
C ASP A 534 -5.41 -6.49 -95.67
N LYS A 535 -6.24 -7.18 -94.87
CA LYS A 535 -6.80 -8.50 -95.20
C LYS A 535 -7.43 -8.57 -96.59
N ASP A 536 -8.14 -7.51 -96.97
CA ASP A 536 -8.85 -7.38 -98.25
C ASP A 536 -8.29 -6.22 -99.10
N SER A 537 -7.03 -5.83 -98.85
CA SER A 537 -6.42 -4.63 -99.44
C SER A 537 -7.22 -3.34 -99.14
N TYR A 538 -7.77 -3.22 -97.93
CA TYR A 538 -8.52 -2.06 -97.43
C TYR A 538 -9.87 -1.78 -98.13
N ALA A 539 -10.47 -2.80 -98.73
CA ALA A 539 -11.70 -2.66 -99.52
C ALA A 539 -12.95 -2.39 -98.66
N THR A 540 -13.08 -3.07 -97.51
CA THR A 540 -14.29 -3.00 -96.66
C THR A 540 -14.05 -2.33 -95.31
N ILE A 541 -15.13 -1.78 -94.74
CA ILE A 541 -15.13 -1.12 -93.42
C ILE A 541 -15.69 -2.09 -92.39
N HIS A 542 -15.02 -2.20 -91.24
CA HIS A 542 -15.45 -3.00 -90.09
C HIS A 542 -15.43 -2.16 -88.82
N CYS A 543 -16.51 -2.21 -88.04
CA CYS A 543 -16.66 -1.41 -86.82
C CYS A 543 -16.60 -2.28 -85.56
N TYR A 544 -15.90 -1.76 -84.56
CA TYR A 544 -15.50 -2.44 -83.33
C TYR A 544 -15.81 -1.55 -82.10
N PRO A 545 -15.99 -2.15 -80.91
CA PRO A 545 -16.15 -3.59 -80.69
C PRO A 545 -17.51 -4.09 -81.18
N ARG A 546 -17.55 -5.26 -81.83
CA ARG A 546 -18.80 -6.01 -82.09
C ARG A 546 -19.27 -6.63 -80.78
N PRO A 547 -20.57 -6.97 -80.63
CA PRO A 547 -21.08 -7.56 -79.38
C PRO A 547 -20.34 -8.81 -78.87
N THR A 548 -19.62 -9.51 -79.75
CA THR A 548 -18.83 -10.71 -79.43
C THR A 548 -17.34 -10.44 -79.21
N ASP A 549 -16.85 -9.21 -79.43
CA ASP A 549 -15.44 -8.89 -79.26
C ASP A 549 -15.08 -8.76 -77.77
N PRO A 550 -13.83 -9.05 -77.35
CA PRO A 550 -13.43 -9.03 -75.94
C PRO A 550 -13.67 -7.71 -75.22
N ALA A 551 -13.62 -6.59 -75.95
CA ALA A 551 -13.85 -5.25 -75.41
C ALA A 551 -15.34 -4.87 -75.28
N ALA A 552 -16.28 -5.65 -75.82
CA ALA A 552 -17.69 -5.32 -75.80
C ALA A 552 -18.26 -5.39 -74.38
N GLY A 553 -18.88 -4.30 -73.92
CA GLY A 553 -19.45 -4.22 -72.57
C GLY A 553 -18.43 -4.17 -71.43
N GLN A 554 -17.13 -4.20 -71.72
CA GLN A 554 -16.06 -4.21 -70.71
C GLN A 554 -15.57 -2.80 -70.37
N TYR A 555 -15.19 -2.61 -69.11
CA TYR A 555 -14.45 -1.43 -68.67
C TYR A 555 -12.96 -1.63 -68.96
N LEU A 556 -12.42 -0.79 -69.82
CA LEU A 556 -11.04 -0.85 -70.27
C LEU A 556 -10.22 0.19 -69.51
N THR A 557 -9.17 -0.27 -68.82
CA THR A 557 -8.26 0.63 -68.11
C THR A 557 -7.44 1.45 -69.09
N VAL A 558 -7.44 2.75 -68.85
CA VAL A 558 -6.72 3.78 -69.60
C VAL A 558 -5.26 3.84 -69.14
N SER A 559 -4.34 3.82 -70.10
CA SER A 559 -2.90 3.85 -69.89
C SER A 559 -2.22 4.76 -70.92
N ASN A 560 -0.94 5.11 -70.69
CA ASN A 560 -0.13 5.92 -71.61
C ASN A 560 -0.85 7.20 -72.07
N VAL A 561 -1.31 7.96 -71.08
CA VAL A 561 -2.18 9.11 -71.28
C VAL A 561 -1.36 10.34 -71.63
N THR A 562 -1.75 11.04 -72.69
CA THR A 562 -1.30 12.38 -73.02
C THR A 562 -2.49 13.35 -72.95
N GLN A 563 -2.29 14.62 -73.28
CA GLN A 563 -3.41 15.57 -73.35
C GLN A 563 -4.47 15.19 -74.40
N ASN A 564 -4.07 14.51 -75.48
CA ASN A 564 -4.91 14.28 -76.65
C ASN A 564 -5.04 12.80 -77.05
N THR A 565 -4.35 11.90 -76.36
CA THR A 565 -4.37 10.47 -76.67
C THR A 565 -4.34 9.64 -75.40
N PHE A 566 -4.95 8.47 -75.46
CA PHE A 566 -4.85 7.48 -74.40
C PHE A 566 -4.91 6.07 -74.98
N GLN A 567 -4.49 5.08 -74.20
CA GLN A 567 -4.41 3.69 -74.65
C GLN A 567 -5.26 2.76 -73.79
N VAL A 568 -5.96 1.85 -74.44
CA VAL A 568 -6.70 0.74 -73.83
C VAL A 568 -6.29 -0.58 -74.45
N ASN A 569 -6.46 -1.69 -73.74
CA ASN A 569 -6.26 -3.02 -74.31
C ASN A 569 -7.63 -3.60 -74.70
N VAL A 570 -7.83 -3.86 -76.00
CA VAL A 570 -9.07 -4.41 -76.56
C VAL A 570 -8.94 -5.89 -76.94
N GLY A 571 -7.80 -6.52 -76.64
CA GLY A 571 -7.50 -7.91 -76.98
C GLY A 571 -6.71 -8.04 -78.29
N ALA A 572 -5.75 -8.96 -78.32
CA ALA A 572 -4.93 -9.24 -79.51
C ALA A 572 -5.69 -10.13 -80.50
N SER A 573 -5.42 -9.94 -81.80
CA SER A 573 -5.87 -10.86 -82.83
C SER A 573 -5.07 -12.17 -82.77
N ALA A 574 -5.67 -13.28 -83.19
CA ALA A 574 -4.96 -14.53 -83.37
C ALA A 574 -3.75 -14.33 -84.32
N PRO A 575 -2.62 -15.05 -84.14
CA PRO A 575 -1.41 -14.84 -84.94
C PRO A 575 -1.61 -14.88 -86.47
N ALA A 576 -2.58 -15.65 -86.95
CA ALA A 576 -2.92 -15.76 -88.37
C ALA A 576 -3.81 -14.62 -88.91
N ASP A 577 -4.38 -13.78 -88.03
CA ASP A 577 -5.33 -12.70 -88.35
C ASP A 577 -4.79 -11.30 -87.94
N GLN A 578 -3.47 -11.14 -87.87
CA GLN A 578 -2.82 -9.86 -87.51
C GLN A 578 -2.67 -8.93 -88.72
N TYR A 579 -3.79 -8.31 -89.11
CA TYR A 579 -3.87 -7.36 -90.23
C TYR A 579 -3.55 -5.93 -89.79
N VAL A 580 -2.96 -5.12 -90.67
CA VAL A 580 -2.73 -3.69 -90.42
C VAL A 580 -4.06 -2.95 -90.56
N HIS A 581 -4.45 -2.19 -89.54
CA HIS A 581 -5.71 -1.45 -89.49
C HIS A 581 -5.49 0.05 -89.77
N GLN A 582 -6.29 0.62 -90.67
CA GLN A 582 -6.38 2.05 -90.92
C GLN A 582 -7.71 2.58 -90.38
N PHE A 583 -7.64 3.60 -89.52
CA PHE A 583 -8.83 4.23 -88.95
C PHE A 583 -9.66 4.92 -90.05
N GLU A 584 -10.96 4.64 -90.07
CA GLU A 584 -11.90 5.25 -91.01
C GLU A 584 -12.76 6.32 -90.31
N SER A 585 -13.44 5.95 -89.23
CA SER A 585 -14.36 6.84 -88.51
C SER A 585 -14.67 6.32 -87.11
N ALA A 586 -15.25 7.18 -86.26
CA ALA A 586 -15.86 6.78 -85.01
C ALA A 586 -17.14 7.58 -84.75
N THR A 587 -18.06 7.03 -83.97
CA THR A 587 -19.30 7.71 -83.57
C THR A 587 -19.05 8.71 -82.43
N ALA A 588 -19.93 9.71 -82.29
CA ALA A 588 -19.78 10.75 -81.27
C ALA A 588 -19.82 10.23 -79.82
N THR A 589 -20.44 9.07 -79.58
CA THR A 589 -20.55 8.43 -78.26
C THR A 589 -19.60 7.26 -78.08
N ALA A 590 -18.64 7.07 -79.00
CA ALA A 590 -17.81 5.86 -79.07
C ALA A 590 -17.06 5.54 -77.78
N VAL A 591 -16.61 6.57 -77.05
CA VAL A 591 -15.91 6.41 -75.77
C VAL A 591 -16.74 7.07 -74.67
N LYS A 592 -17.07 6.28 -73.65
CA LYS A 592 -17.71 6.75 -72.43
C LYS A 592 -16.84 6.41 -71.23
N THR A 593 -16.85 7.26 -70.22
CA THR A 593 -16.21 7.02 -68.93
C THR A 593 -17.27 6.95 -67.85
N ILE A 594 -17.02 6.20 -66.77
CA ILE A 594 -17.70 6.46 -65.50
C ILE A 594 -16.87 7.56 -64.85
N GLY A 595 -17.50 8.68 -64.45
CA GLY A 595 -16.85 9.95 -64.09
C GLY A 595 -15.41 9.85 -63.52
N GLY A 596 -14.49 10.64 -64.09
CA GLY A 596 -13.05 10.53 -63.84
C GLY A 596 -12.63 10.76 -62.38
N GLY A 597 -11.63 9.98 -61.95
CA GLY A 597 -10.92 10.16 -60.69
C GLY A 597 -11.09 9.03 -59.67
N GLY A 598 -9.99 8.33 -59.37
CA GLY A 598 -9.63 7.75 -58.06
C GLY A 598 -10.69 7.01 -57.23
N TYR A 599 -10.57 5.69 -57.17
CA TYR A 599 -11.37 4.75 -56.38
C TYR A 599 -11.35 5.03 -54.87
N VAL A 600 -12.36 5.73 -54.36
CA VAL A 600 -12.81 5.69 -52.96
C VAL A 600 -14.34 5.79 -52.97
N GLY A 601 -15.05 4.91 -52.26
CA GLY A 601 -16.52 4.88 -52.15
C GLY A 601 -17.21 3.69 -52.85
N VAL A 602 -18.56 3.66 -52.84
CA VAL A 602 -19.39 2.66 -53.53
C VAL A 602 -18.94 2.61 -55.00
N THR A 603 -18.39 1.50 -55.50
CA THR A 603 -17.83 1.44 -56.88
C THR A 603 -18.41 0.31 -57.72
N THR A 604 -19.36 -0.43 -57.18
CA THR A 604 -20.00 -1.58 -57.81
C THR A 604 -21.47 -1.28 -58.10
N THR A 605 -22.03 -1.93 -59.12
CA THR A 605 -23.47 -1.92 -59.36
C THR A 605 -24.27 -2.66 -58.27
N ILE A 606 -23.59 -3.31 -57.33
CA ILE A 606 -24.16 -4.02 -56.17
C ILE A 606 -23.33 -3.69 -54.91
N PHE A 607 -23.88 -2.91 -53.99
CA PHE A 607 -23.28 -2.53 -52.72
C PHE A 607 -23.81 -3.44 -51.57
N GLN A 608 -22.99 -3.96 -50.67
CA GLN A 608 -21.53 -3.93 -50.58
C GLN A 608 -20.88 -5.18 -51.20
N ASP A 609 -19.70 -5.01 -51.80
CA ASP A 609 -18.78 -6.07 -52.22
C ASP A 609 -17.87 -6.57 -51.07
N HIS A 610 -17.79 -5.81 -49.96
CA HIS A 610 -17.11 -6.17 -48.73
C HIS A 610 -18.11 -6.18 -47.57
N GLU A 611 -18.23 -7.30 -46.84
CA GLU A 611 -19.20 -7.49 -45.75
C GLU A 611 -18.87 -6.68 -44.46
N ARG A 612 -18.74 -5.35 -44.54
CA ARG A 612 -18.37 -4.49 -43.40
C ARG A 612 -19.59 -3.81 -42.77
N PRO A 613 -19.69 -3.74 -41.44
CA PRO A 613 -20.70 -2.90 -40.79
C PRO A 613 -20.43 -1.42 -41.06
N LEU A 614 -21.51 -0.62 -41.09
CA LEU A 614 -21.47 0.84 -41.23
C LEU A 614 -22.06 1.48 -39.99
N PHE A 615 -21.47 2.58 -39.54
CA PHE A 615 -22.01 3.37 -38.43
C PHE A 615 -23.25 4.14 -38.86
N VAL A 616 -24.28 4.10 -38.02
CA VAL A 616 -25.46 4.95 -38.14
C VAL A 616 -25.09 6.34 -37.65
N VAL A 617 -25.20 7.34 -38.54
CA VAL A 617 -24.81 8.73 -38.26
C VAL A 617 -26.01 9.65 -38.06
N GLY A 618 -27.21 9.19 -38.41
CA GLY A 618 -28.45 9.97 -38.27
C GLY A 618 -29.70 9.08 -38.32
N ILE A 619 -30.75 9.48 -37.61
CA ILE A 619 -32.10 8.91 -37.75
C ILE A 619 -32.99 10.00 -38.34
N VAL A 620 -33.50 9.76 -39.55
CA VAL A 620 -34.29 10.73 -40.33
C VAL A 620 -35.79 10.54 -40.08
N SER A 621 -36.23 9.30 -39.90
CA SER A 621 -37.61 8.95 -39.52
C SER A 621 -37.65 7.55 -38.88
N ASP A 622 -38.85 7.06 -38.56
CA ASP A 622 -39.07 5.67 -38.10
C ASP A 622 -38.65 4.61 -39.15
N ARG A 623 -38.59 5.00 -40.43
CA ARG A 623 -38.25 4.14 -41.57
C ARG A 623 -36.97 4.56 -42.30
N SER A 624 -36.39 5.70 -41.97
CA SER A 624 -35.22 6.24 -42.67
C SER A 624 -34.08 6.57 -41.71
N PHE A 625 -32.87 6.09 -42.03
CA PHE A 625 -31.65 6.34 -41.27
C PHE A 625 -30.48 6.63 -42.20
N GLU A 626 -29.42 7.22 -41.66
CA GLU A 626 -28.22 7.60 -42.38
C GLU A 626 -27.02 6.78 -41.92
N VAL A 627 -26.21 6.32 -42.86
CA VAL A 627 -24.94 5.63 -42.59
C VAL A 627 -23.80 6.26 -43.35
N GLN A 628 -22.60 6.23 -42.77
CA GLN A 628 -21.39 6.70 -43.43
C GLN A 628 -20.74 5.57 -44.23
N ALA A 629 -20.79 5.65 -45.56
CA ALA A 629 -20.18 4.69 -46.49
C ALA A 629 -18.91 5.20 -47.18
N GLY A 630 -18.50 6.44 -46.88
CA GLY A 630 -17.35 7.12 -47.47
C GLY A 630 -17.70 7.86 -48.77
N PRO A 631 -17.06 9.01 -49.07
CA PRO A 631 -17.34 9.80 -50.27
C PRO A 631 -16.90 9.10 -51.55
N SER A 632 -17.49 9.49 -52.68
CA SER A 632 -17.18 8.99 -54.03
C SER A 632 -17.09 10.12 -55.04
N THR A 633 -16.19 9.97 -56.00
CA THR A 633 -15.99 10.90 -57.12
C THR A 633 -17.12 10.83 -58.15
N ILE A 634 -17.99 9.81 -58.09
CA ILE A 634 -19.09 9.59 -59.02
C ILE A 634 -20.45 9.52 -58.31
N PRO A 635 -21.52 10.08 -58.91
CA PRO A 635 -22.87 9.96 -58.38
C PRO A 635 -23.43 8.55 -58.61
N HIS A 636 -24.20 8.04 -57.65
CA HIS A 636 -24.84 6.72 -57.72
C HIS A 636 -26.34 6.85 -57.55
N ASN A 637 -27.11 6.29 -58.49
CA ASN A 637 -28.56 6.28 -58.46
C ASN A 637 -29.07 4.89 -58.09
N TYR A 638 -29.70 4.75 -56.93
CA TYR A 638 -30.27 3.49 -56.49
C TYR A 638 -31.34 2.97 -57.46
N GLN A 639 -31.20 1.71 -57.87
CA GLN A 639 -32.07 1.03 -58.84
C GLN A 639 -33.06 0.07 -58.17
N GLY A 640 -32.71 -0.45 -56.98
CA GLY A 640 -33.56 -1.37 -56.24
C GLY A 640 -32.79 -2.33 -55.35
N GLY A 641 -33.53 -3.23 -54.71
CA GLY A 641 -32.96 -4.32 -53.90
C GLY A 641 -32.39 -3.90 -52.54
N GLY A 642 -31.80 -4.88 -51.85
CA GLY A 642 -31.06 -4.63 -50.63
C GLY A 642 -31.82 -4.94 -49.34
N VAL A 643 -31.05 -5.34 -48.33
CA VAL A 643 -31.52 -5.60 -46.98
C VAL A 643 -30.56 -4.95 -45.96
N ALA A 644 -31.11 -4.44 -44.87
CA ALA A 644 -30.39 -3.95 -43.72
C ALA A 644 -30.51 -4.95 -42.56
N TYR A 645 -29.39 -5.21 -41.89
CA TYR A 645 -29.30 -5.97 -40.65
C TYR A 645 -28.77 -5.06 -39.55
N GLU A 646 -29.32 -5.19 -38.35
CA GLU A 646 -28.66 -4.70 -37.15
C GLU A 646 -27.39 -5.52 -36.90
N PHE A 647 -26.30 -4.84 -36.56
CA PHE A 647 -25.00 -5.46 -36.29
C PHE A 647 -24.46 -5.00 -34.93
N PHE A 648 -23.81 -5.91 -34.22
CA PHE A 648 -23.17 -5.63 -32.94
C PHE A 648 -21.67 -5.81 -33.11
N GLU A 649 -20.95 -4.73 -33.43
CA GLU A 649 -19.50 -4.80 -33.71
C GLU A 649 -18.65 -4.91 -32.44
N ASP A 650 -19.11 -4.36 -31.32
CA ASP A 650 -18.34 -4.26 -30.07
C ASP A 650 -18.43 -5.50 -29.16
N LEU A 651 -18.91 -6.63 -29.68
CA LEU A 651 -18.98 -7.88 -28.93
C LEU A 651 -17.58 -8.48 -28.71
N THR A 652 -17.30 -8.87 -27.49
CA THR A 652 -16.03 -9.46 -27.05
C THR A 652 -16.26 -10.44 -25.90
N PHE A 653 -15.49 -11.52 -25.84
CA PHE A 653 -15.45 -12.41 -24.68
C PHE A 653 -14.66 -11.83 -23.50
N GLY A 654 -14.17 -10.59 -23.63
CA GLY A 654 -13.38 -9.90 -22.61
C GLY A 654 -11.97 -10.46 -22.44
N SER A 655 -11.20 -9.89 -21.52
CA SER A 655 -9.85 -10.34 -21.18
C SER A 655 -9.52 -9.92 -19.74
N GLY A 656 -8.59 -10.63 -19.11
CA GLY A 656 -8.13 -10.30 -17.75
C GLY A 656 -9.07 -10.74 -16.63
N TYR A 657 -10.12 -11.51 -16.93
CA TYR A 657 -10.92 -12.16 -15.89
C TYR A 657 -10.08 -13.22 -15.17
N ARG A 658 -10.17 -13.24 -13.84
CA ARG A 658 -9.45 -14.18 -12.97
C ARG A 658 -10.42 -15.10 -12.22
N GLY A 659 -9.88 -16.18 -11.65
CA GLY A 659 -10.67 -17.21 -10.97
C GLY A 659 -11.21 -18.26 -11.94
N GLY A 660 -11.84 -19.32 -11.44
CA GLY A 660 -12.37 -20.39 -12.29
C GLY A 660 -13.66 -20.02 -13.04
N SER A 661 -14.47 -19.14 -12.45
CA SER A 661 -15.77 -18.73 -12.99
C SER A 661 -16.11 -17.29 -12.60
N VAL A 662 -16.95 -16.66 -13.41
CA VAL A 662 -17.50 -15.32 -13.18
C VAL A 662 -19.01 -15.43 -13.02
N ASN A 663 -19.55 -14.77 -12.00
CA ASN A 663 -21.00 -14.69 -11.82
C ASN A 663 -21.57 -13.76 -12.88
N VAL A 664 -22.54 -14.27 -13.63
CA VAL A 664 -23.24 -13.53 -14.67
C VAL A 664 -24.74 -13.62 -14.42
N GLU A 665 -25.44 -12.54 -14.70
CA GLU A 665 -26.89 -12.46 -14.52
C GLU A 665 -27.56 -12.37 -15.89
N VAL A 666 -28.68 -13.07 -16.04
CA VAL A 666 -29.52 -12.98 -17.25
C VAL A 666 -30.74 -12.15 -16.91
N ILE A 667 -30.86 -10.99 -17.53
CA ILE A 667 -32.04 -10.14 -17.43
C ILE A 667 -32.81 -10.12 -18.73
N ASP A 668 -34.08 -9.76 -18.66
CA ASP A 668 -34.91 -9.47 -19.83
C ASP A 668 -35.22 -7.97 -19.83
N GLN A 669 -34.75 -7.23 -20.83
CA GLN A 669 -34.90 -5.79 -20.84
C GLN A 669 -36.38 -5.41 -21.07
N ALA A 670 -36.96 -4.70 -20.09
CA ALA A 670 -38.29 -4.13 -20.18
C ALA A 670 -38.22 -2.71 -20.75
N TYR A 671 -39.12 -2.38 -21.67
CA TYR A 671 -39.28 -1.01 -22.15
C TYR A 671 -40.52 -0.36 -21.55
N GLU A 672 -40.40 0.93 -21.21
CA GLU A 672 -41.48 1.77 -20.73
C GLU A 672 -42.27 2.32 -21.93
N HIS A 673 -43.59 2.37 -21.83
CA HIS A 673 -44.47 2.86 -22.89
C HIS A 673 -45.34 4.00 -22.37
N LYS A 674 -45.40 5.10 -23.13
CA LYS A 674 -46.24 6.29 -22.84
C LYS A 674 -47.33 6.41 -23.88
N PHE A 675 -48.58 6.40 -23.44
CA PHE A 675 -49.71 6.59 -24.35
C PHE A 675 -49.72 8.00 -24.94
N VAL A 676 -50.03 8.07 -26.24
CA VAL A 676 -50.10 9.32 -27.00
C VAL A 676 -51.54 9.61 -27.40
N SER A 677 -52.22 8.64 -28.03
CA SER A 677 -53.60 8.82 -28.48
C SER A 677 -54.29 7.49 -28.81
N ALA A 678 -55.62 7.53 -28.88
CA ALA A 678 -56.44 6.47 -29.44
C ALA A 678 -57.28 7.01 -30.59
N GLY A 679 -57.47 6.19 -31.63
CA GLY A 679 -58.39 6.49 -32.73
C GLY A 679 -59.85 6.52 -32.24
N ILE A 680 -60.65 7.41 -32.81
CA ILE A 680 -62.08 7.51 -32.49
C ILE A 680 -62.77 6.19 -32.84
N ASN A 681 -63.46 5.59 -31.87
CA ASN A 681 -64.20 4.34 -32.00
C ASN A 681 -63.32 3.14 -32.44
N SER A 682 -62.02 3.19 -32.12
CA SER A 682 -61.04 2.17 -32.54
C SER A 682 -61.11 0.86 -31.74
N ILE A 683 -61.84 0.82 -30.63
CA ILE A 683 -62.02 -0.36 -29.78
C ILE A 683 -63.45 -0.86 -29.94
N ARG A 684 -63.63 -2.11 -30.36
CA ARG A 684 -64.93 -2.65 -30.79
C ARG A 684 -65.31 -3.91 -30.02
N LYS A 685 -66.51 -3.94 -29.43
CA LYS A 685 -67.03 -5.11 -28.72
C LYS A 685 -67.43 -6.22 -29.69
N GLY A 686 -66.91 -7.43 -29.47
CA GLY A 686 -67.13 -8.57 -30.34
C GLY A 686 -66.52 -8.32 -31.72
N ASN A 687 -67.34 -7.98 -32.72
CA ASN A 687 -66.90 -7.89 -34.12
C ASN A 687 -66.20 -6.55 -34.47
N PHE A 688 -65.15 -6.61 -35.30
CA PHE A 688 -64.44 -5.45 -35.86
C PHE A 688 -65.30 -4.53 -36.75
N ALA A 689 -66.52 -4.95 -37.12
CA ALA A 689 -67.48 -4.10 -37.84
C ALA A 689 -68.48 -3.36 -36.91
N ALA A 690 -68.38 -3.53 -35.59
CA ALA A 690 -69.34 -2.93 -34.64
C ALA A 690 -69.30 -1.39 -34.67
N THR A 691 -70.47 -0.74 -34.69
CA THR A 691 -70.63 0.73 -34.70
C THR A 691 -71.58 1.19 -33.59
N GLY A 692 -71.64 2.50 -33.32
CA GLY A 692 -72.54 3.06 -32.29
C GLY A 692 -72.14 2.67 -30.87
N VAL A 693 -73.10 2.19 -30.07
CA VAL A 693 -72.91 1.83 -28.63
C VAL A 693 -71.91 0.69 -28.36
N ASN A 694 -71.45 -0.01 -29.40
CA ASN A 694 -70.49 -1.12 -29.30
C ASN A 694 -69.08 -0.74 -29.80
N ALA A 695 -68.84 0.55 -30.05
CA ALA A 695 -67.53 1.08 -30.43
C ALA A 695 -67.11 2.16 -29.43
N PHE A 696 -65.85 2.11 -29.00
CA PHE A 696 -65.32 2.87 -27.89
C PHE A 696 -64.01 3.56 -28.28
N THR A 697 -63.73 4.68 -27.62
CA THR A 697 -62.45 5.40 -27.71
C THR A 697 -61.83 5.38 -26.32
N ALA A 698 -60.61 4.88 -26.19
CA ALA A 698 -59.88 4.98 -24.94
C ALA A 698 -59.41 6.42 -24.70
N THR A 699 -59.57 6.92 -23.48
CA THR A 699 -59.02 8.22 -23.07
C THR A 699 -57.59 8.10 -22.59
N ASP A 700 -57.17 6.91 -22.17
CA ASP A 700 -55.82 6.58 -21.75
C ASP A 700 -55.54 5.08 -21.95
N ALA A 701 -54.28 4.71 -22.05
CA ALA A 701 -53.86 3.32 -22.11
C ALA A 701 -52.54 3.09 -21.37
N ILE A 702 -52.48 2.07 -20.52
CA ILE A 702 -51.26 1.68 -19.81
C ILE A 702 -50.87 0.28 -20.25
N TYR A 703 -49.69 0.15 -20.85
CA TYR A 703 -49.12 -1.14 -21.22
C TYR A 703 -47.94 -1.48 -20.32
N THR A 704 -47.98 -2.66 -19.70
CA THR A 704 -46.89 -3.17 -18.88
C THR A 704 -46.18 -4.29 -19.64
N SER A 705 -44.94 -4.04 -20.06
CA SER A 705 -44.21 -4.92 -21.00
C SER A 705 -43.87 -6.29 -20.41
N ASN A 706 -43.56 -6.38 -19.11
CA ASN A 706 -43.17 -7.64 -18.46
C ASN A 706 -44.34 -8.61 -18.25
N THR A 707 -45.54 -8.11 -17.96
CA THR A 707 -46.75 -8.93 -17.80
C THR A 707 -47.52 -9.07 -19.11
N GLY A 708 -47.28 -8.19 -20.08
CA GLY A 708 -48.03 -8.14 -21.33
C GLY A 708 -49.46 -7.63 -21.19
N THR A 709 -49.79 -6.97 -20.08
CA THR A 709 -51.13 -6.45 -19.80
C THR A 709 -51.30 -5.04 -20.35
N LEU A 710 -52.41 -4.81 -21.06
CA LEU A 710 -52.86 -3.50 -21.53
C LEU A 710 -54.14 -3.11 -20.80
N VAL A 711 -54.10 -2.02 -20.05
CA VAL A 711 -55.27 -1.40 -19.41
C VAL A 711 -55.72 -0.25 -20.28
N LEU A 712 -56.97 -0.27 -20.73
CA LEU A 712 -57.59 0.80 -21.49
C LEU A 712 -58.58 1.53 -20.59
N THR A 713 -58.44 2.84 -20.47
CA THR A 713 -59.40 3.69 -19.74
C THR A 713 -60.50 4.10 -20.71
N ILE A 714 -61.70 3.60 -20.49
CA ILE A 714 -62.90 3.86 -21.28
C ILE A 714 -64.03 4.19 -20.30
N PRO A 715 -64.30 5.46 -19.99
CA PRO A 715 -65.28 5.81 -18.96
C PRO A 715 -66.68 5.25 -19.23
N ASN A 716 -67.31 4.66 -18.21
CA ASN A 716 -68.67 4.09 -18.25
C ASN A 716 -68.95 3.14 -19.44
N HIS A 717 -68.03 2.22 -19.72
CA HIS A 717 -68.07 1.39 -20.95
C HIS A 717 -69.09 0.24 -20.92
N GLY A 718 -69.53 -0.23 -19.75
CA GLY A 718 -70.53 -1.31 -19.62
C GLY A 718 -70.09 -2.70 -20.15
N LEU A 719 -68.78 -2.94 -20.22
CA LEU A 719 -68.17 -4.21 -20.66
C LEU A 719 -67.87 -5.09 -19.45
N SER A 720 -67.81 -6.40 -19.70
CA SER A 720 -67.58 -7.45 -18.69
C SER A 720 -66.51 -8.43 -19.15
N THR A 721 -66.03 -9.29 -18.25
CA THR A 721 -65.06 -10.35 -18.59
C THR A 721 -65.62 -11.45 -19.49
N SER A 722 -66.94 -11.51 -19.70
CA SER A 722 -67.55 -12.37 -20.73
C SER A 722 -67.49 -11.79 -22.15
N ASP A 723 -67.11 -10.51 -22.28
CA ASP A 723 -66.98 -9.85 -23.57
C ASP A 723 -65.58 -10.00 -24.17
N THR A 724 -65.50 -9.84 -25.49
CA THR A 724 -64.25 -9.69 -26.23
C THR A 724 -64.20 -8.31 -26.89
N VAL A 725 -62.99 -7.80 -27.12
CA VAL A 725 -62.77 -6.55 -27.87
C VAL A 725 -61.75 -6.74 -28.98
N GLY A 726 -62.03 -6.17 -30.15
CA GLY A 726 -61.05 -5.95 -31.21
C GLY A 726 -60.53 -4.53 -31.15
N ILE A 727 -59.24 -4.33 -31.41
CA ILE A 727 -58.64 -2.99 -31.56
C ILE A 727 -58.25 -2.82 -33.03
N ASP A 728 -58.76 -1.77 -33.67
CA ASP A 728 -58.43 -1.43 -35.06
C ASP A 728 -56.92 -1.27 -35.21
N THR A 729 -56.36 -1.61 -36.37
CA THR A 729 -54.92 -1.47 -36.61
C THR A 729 -54.48 -0.03 -36.45
N GLY A 730 -53.45 0.21 -35.64
CA GLY A 730 -53.00 1.56 -35.27
C GLY A 730 -54.03 2.36 -34.47
N GLY A 731 -55.01 1.68 -33.87
CA GLY A 731 -56.08 2.27 -33.09
C GLY A 731 -55.63 2.88 -31.77
N LEU A 732 -54.42 2.58 -31.32
CA LEU A 732 -53.69 3.18 -30.20
C LEU A 732 -52.31 3.65 -30.68
N VAL A 733 -51.74 4.66 -30.03
CA VAL A 733 -50.40 5.17 -30.33
C VAL A 733 -49.62 5.32 -29.02
N PHE A 734 -48.39 4.82 -29.00
CA PHE A 734 -47.47 4.87 -27.85
C PHE A 734 -46.11 5.44 -28.24
N LYS A 735 -45.40 6.06 -27.29
CA LYS A 735 -43.95 6.29 -27.32
C LYS A 735 -43.26 5.27 -26.43
N CYS A 736 -42.03 4.84 -26.75
CA CYS A 736 -41.34 3.78 -26.03
C CYS A 736 -39.95 4.24 -25.53
N SER A 737 -39.47 3.72 -24.40
CA SER A 737 -38.12 4.08 -23.90
C SER A 737 -36.99 3.57 -24.80
N LYS A 738 -37.25 2.62 -25.70
CA LYS A 738 -36.26 2.06 -26.62
C LYS A 738 -35.60 3.11 -27.53
N ASP A 739 -36.37 4.08 -28.01
CA ASP A 739 -35.88 5.20 -28.84
C ASP A 739 -35.91 6.53 -28.06
N ASN A 740 -35.81 6.45 -26.73
CA ASN A 740 -35.91 7.60 -25.83
C ASN A 740 -37.21 8.42 -26.04
N PHE A 741 -38.33 7.73 -26.27
CA PHE A 741 -39.66 8.30 -26.51
C PHE A 741 -39.74 9.24 -27.71
N PHE A 742 -38.83 9.09 -28.68
CA PHE A 742 -38.72 9.99 -29.81
C PHE A 742 -39.90 9.85 -30.77
N SER A 743 -40.16 8.64 -31.28
CA SER A 743 -41.18 8.40 -32.31
C SER A 743 -42.50 7.84 -31.77
N ASP A 744 -43.58 8.12 -32.49
CA ASP A 744 -44.91 7.59 -32.22
C ASP A 744 -45.06 6.19 -32.87
N HIS A 745 -45.45 5.21 -32.06
CA HIS A 745 -45.60 3.81 -32.45
C HIS A 745 -47.09 3.42 -32.43
N PRO A 746 -47.73 3.24 -33.60
CA PRO A 746 -49.10 2.77 -33.68
C PRO A 746 -49.22 1.31 -33.20
N TYR A 747 -50.34 0.96 -32.58
CA TYR A 747 -50.63 -0.36 -32.02
C TYR A 747 -52.14 -0.66 -32.07
N PRO A 748 -52.59 -1.91 -32.29
CA PRO A 748 -51.80 -3.04 -32.80
C PRO A 748 -51.39 -2.82 -34.26
N ARG A 749 -50.23 -3.30 -34.67
CA ARG A 749 -49.69 -3.20 -36.04
C ARG A 749 -50.13 -4.40 -36.87
N ALA A 750 -50.58 -4.14 -38.10
CA ALA A 750 -51.09 -5.18 -39.00
C ALA A 750 -50.02 -6.19 -39.41
N VAL A 751 -50.48 -7.40 -39.76
CA VAL A 751 -49.67 -8.48 -40.31
C VAL A 751 -48.99 -8.01 -41.61
N SER A 752 -47.67 -8.08 -41.67
CA SER A 752 -46.97 -7.99 -42.95
C SER A 752 -47.31 -9.24 -43.78
N LYS A 753 -47.94 -9.05 -44.95
CA LYS A 753 -48.33 -10.15 -45.87
C LYS A 753 -47.15 -11.02 -46.37
N THR A 754 -45.90 -10.70 -46.03
CA THR A 754 -44.71 -11.34 -46.58
C THR A 754 -43.71 -11.83 -45.53
N SER A 755 -44.02 -11.82 -44.23
CA SER A 755 -43.09 -12.34 -43.20
C SER A 755 -43.82 -12.86 -41.96
N PHE A 756 -43.79 -14.17 -41.74
CA PHE A 756 -44.19 -14.80 -40.47
C PHE A 756 -42.95 -15.02 -39.59
N PRO A 757 -43.03 -14.82 -38.26
CA PRO A 757 -44.11 -14.23 -37.45
C PRO A 757 -43.73 -12.81 -36.99
N ASN A 758 -44.44 -11.76 -37.43
CA ASN A 758 -44.21 -10.38 -36.95
C ASN A 758 -45.48 -9.52 -37.00
N SER A 759 -46.59 -10.02 -36.45
CA SER A 759 -47.76 -9.17 -36.10
C SER A 759 -47.81 -8.99 -34.59
N ASP A 760 -48.30 -7.85 -34.12
CA ASP A 760 -48.63 -7.71 -32.70
C ASP A 760 -49.65 -8.81 -32.31
N PRO A 761 -49.56 -9.43 -31.13
CA PRO A 761 -50.29 -10.65 -30.80
C PRO A 761 -51.82 -10.55 -30.95
N ILE A 762 -52.38 -9.34 -30.83
CA ILE A 762 -53.82 -9.10 -30.91
C ILE A 762 -54.26 -8.42 -32.22
N ALA A 763 -53.35 -8.20 -33.18
CA ALA A 763 -53.67 -7.52 -34.42
C ALA A 763 -54.71 -8.31 -35.25
N GLY A 764 -55.89 -7.74 -35.45
CA GLY A 764 -56.99 -8.38 -36.18
C GLY A 764 -57.68 -9.53 -35.43
N ILE A 765 -57.41 -9.69 -34.13
CA ILE A 765 -57.97 -10.74 -33.27
C ILE A 765 -58.87 -10.11 -32.20
N GLN A 766 -60.03 -10.73 -31.94
CA GLN A 766 -60.88 -10.35 -30.81
C GLN A 766 -60.24 -10.91 -29.53
N THR A 767 -59.87 -10.03 -28.61
CA THR A 767 -59.16 -10.37 -27.39
C THR A 767 -60.14 -10.39 -26.22
N ALA A 768 -60.07 -11.44 -25.39
CA ALA A 768 -60.91 -11.55 -24.20
C ALA A 768 -60.54 -10.47 -23.17
N ILE A 769 -61.55 -9.93 -22.50
CA ILE A 769 -61.34 -9.01 -21.38
C ILE A 769 -61.04 -9.82 -20.12
N ILE A 770 -59.87 -9.59 -19.52
CA ILE A 770 -59.41 -10.36 -18.35
C ILE A 770 -59.78 -9.69 -17.02
N ALA A 771 -60.03 -8.38 -17.01
CA ALA A 771 -60.57 -7.64 -15.85
C ALA A 771 -61.30 -6.37 -16.31
N THR A 772 -62.26 -5.90 -15.51
CA THR A 772 -62.98 -4.64 -15.76
C THR A 772 -63.20 -3.84 -14.48
N THR A 773 -63.27 -2.52 -14.63
CA THR A 773 -63.86 -1.60 -13.66
C THR A 773 -65.02 -0.86 -14.32
N THR A 774 -65.57 0.19 -13.70
CA THR A 774 -66.54 1.07 -14.36
C THR A 774 -65.94 1.83 -15.54
N ASP A 775 -64.64 2.17 -15.44
CA ASP A 775 -63.97 3.11 -16.35
C ASP A 775 -62.76 2.49 -17.06
N SER A 776 -62.49 1.20 -16.90
CA SER A 776 -61.35 0.54 -17.54
C SER A 776 -61.58 -0.93 -17.84
N ILE A 777 -60.91 -1.40 -18.89
CA ILE A 777 -60.80 -2.82 -19.23
C ILE A 777 -59.33 -3.22 -19.29
N THR A 778 -59.03 -4.45 -18.90
CA THR A 778 -57.68 -5.03 -19.00
C THR A 778 -57.68 -6.17 -20.00
N LEU A 779 -56.67 -6.17 -20.87
CA LEU A 779 -56.44 -7.16 -21.91
C LEU A 779 -55.05 -7.76 -21.73
N PHE A 780 -54.87 -9.04 -22.07
CA PHE A 780 -53.54 -9.59 -22.30
C PHE A 780 -53.20 -9.44 -23.77
N VAL A 781 -52.16 -8.68 -24.07
CA VAL A 781 -51.79 -8.31 -25.44
C VAL A 781 -50.40 -8.78 -25.84
N GLY A 782 -49.81 -9.64 -25.00
CA GLY A 782 -48.48 -10.24 -25.16
C GLY A 782 -47.39 -9.43 -24.46
N GLN A 783 -46.36 -10.13 -23.98
CA GLN A 783 -45.20 -9.54 -23.32
C GLN A 783 -44.28 -8.85 -24.33
N GLY A 784 -43.72 -7.70 -23.93
CA GLY A 784 -42.83 -6.86 -24.73
C GLY A 784 -41.39 -6.82 -24.23
N GLY A 785 -41.08 -7.59 -23.18
CA GLY A 785 -39.79 -7.64 -22.47
C GLY A 785 -39.93 -7.42 -20.97
N GLY A 786 -39.02 -7.99 -20.18
CA GLY A 786 -39.05 -7.99 -18.71
C GLY A 786 -39.75 -9.19 -18.08
N GLY A 787 -40.29 -10.10 -18.88
CA GLY A 787 -41.05 -11.28 -18.41
C GLY A 787 -40.24 -12.57 -18.37
N GLY A 788 -39.01 -12.55 -18.92
CA GLY A 788 -38.12 -13.71 -18.94
C GLY A 788 -37.74 -14.21 -17.55
N THR A 789 -37.85 -15.52 -17.33
CA THR A 789 -37.48 -16.16 -16.06
C THR A 789 -36.83 -17.53 -16.27
N GLY A 790 -35.99 -17.94 -15.31
CA GLY A 790 -35.46 -19.30 -15.22
C GLY A 790 -34.28 -19.62 -16.14
N ALA A 791 -33.67 -18.63 -16.81
CA ALA A 791 -32.41 -18.86 -17.50
C ALA A 791 -31.24 -18.88 -16.51
N GLU A 792 -30.35 -19.84 -16.68
CA GLU A 792 -29.12 -20.00 -15.89
C GLU A 792 -27.95 -20.11 -16.86
N VAL A 793 -26.99 -19.20 -16.72
CA VAL A 793 -25.79 -19.11 -17.54
C VAL A 793 -24.58 -19.10 -16.64
N THR A 794 -23.59 -19.93 -16.96
CA THR A 794 -22.30 -19.94 -16.28
C THR A 794 -21.23 -19.39 -17.20
N ALA A 795 -20.36 -18.51 -16.69
CA ALA A 795 -19.18 -18.04 -17.40
C ALA A 795 -17.91 -18.63 -16.77
N THR A 796 -17.16 -19.42 -17.54
CA THR A 796 -15.87 -19.99 -17.11
C THR A 796 -14.73 -19.19 -17.70
N VAL A 797 -13.68 -18.97 -16.91
CA VAL A 797 -12.49 -18.23 -17.35
C VAL A 797 -11.56 -19.15 -18.13
N GLY A 798 -11.25 -18.76 -19.36
CA GLY A 798 -10.33 -19.44 -20.26
C GLY A 798 -8.96 -18.74 -20.38
N VAL A 799 -8.22 -19.13 -21.41
CA VAL A 799 -6.88 -18.59 -21.72
C VAL A 799 -6.98 -17.07 -21.97
N GLY A 800 -6.03 -16.28 -21.44
CA GLY A 800 -6.08 -14.82 -21.54
C GLY A 800 -7.11 -14.13 -20.66
N GLY A 801 -7.77 -14.87 -19.77
CA GLY A 801 -8.88 -14.35 -18.97
C GLY A 801 -10.10 -14.06 -19.84
N THR A 802 -10.29 -14.79 -20.93
CA THR A 802 -11.48 -14.71 -21.80
C THR A 802 -12.62 -15.51 -21.19
N LEU A 803 -13.86 -15.07 -21.34
CA LEU A 803 -15.02 -15.80 -20.83
C LEU A 803 -15.60 -16.76 -21.87
N SER A 804 -15.88 -17.98 -21.43
CA SER A 804 -16.68 -18.95 -22.16
C SER A 804 -18.03 -19.12 -21.46
N PHE A 805 -19.12 -19.04 -22.23
CA PHE A 805 -20.48 -19.08 -21.70
C PHE A 805 -21.14 -20.43 -21.98
N ASN A 806 -21.77 -21.00 -20.96
CA ASN A 806 -22.59 -22.20 -21.08
C ASN A 806 -24.00 -21.93 -20.54
N ILE A 807 -25.01 -22.30 -21.31
CA ILE A 807 -26.42 -22.19 -20.93
C ILE A 807 -26.79 -23.47 -20.17
N VAL A 808 -26.93 -23.38 -18.85
CA VAL A 808 -27.33 -24.49 -17.98
C VAL A 808 -28.84 -24.71 -18.05
N SER A 809 -29.59 -23.60 -18.04
CA SER A 809 -31.03 -23.57 -18.28
C SER A 809 -31.35 -22.45 -19.25
N ALA A 810 -32.14 -22.75 -20.27
CA ALA A 810 -32.52 -21.77 -21.29
C ALA A 810 -33.55 -20.74 -20.80
N GLY A 811 -34.28 -21.06 -19.72
CA GLY A 811 -35.41 -20.25 -19.26
C GLY A 811 -36.56 -20.18 -20.27
N THR A 812 -37.53 -19.30 -20.02
CA THR A 812 -38.67 -19.07 -20.92
C THR A 812 -39.08 -17.60 -20.92
N SER A 813 -39.85 -17.20 -21.94
CA SER A 813 -40.48 -15.88 -22.03
C SER A 813 -39.54 -14.68 -22.16
N TYR A 814 -38.24 -14.90 -22.42
CA TYR A 814 -37.31 -13.79 -22.72
C TYR A 814 -37.66 -13.17 -24.08
N ILE A 815 -37.81 -11.85 -24.13
CA ILE A 815 -38.04 -11.12 -25.39
C ILE A 815 -36.77 -10.37 -25.81
N ASN A 816 -36.10 -9.72 -24.85
CA ASN A 816 -34.87 -8.93 -25.02
C ASN A 816 -33.83 -9.38 -23.99
N PRO A 817 -33.27 -10.61 -24.10
CA PRO A 817 -32.30 -11.10 -23.14
C PRO A 817 -31.00 -10.29 -23.19
N GLU A 818 -30.47 -9.95 -22.02
CA GLU A 818 -29.19 -9.29 -21.80
C GLU A 818 -28.42 -10.03 -20.70
N ILE A 819 -27.11 -10.18 -20.91
CA ILE A 819 -26.22 -10.84 -19.96
C ILE A 819 -25.40 -9.75 -19.26
N ILE A 820 -25.59 -9.59 -17.96
CA ILE A 820 -24.83 -8.67 -17.13
C ILE A 820 -23.57 -9.38 -16.64
N ILE A 821 -22.42 -8.78 -16.93
CA ILE A 821 -21.11 -9.34 -16.64
C ILE A 821 -20.32 -8.27 -15.87
N PRO A 822 -19.73 -8.59 -14.70
CA PRO A 822 -18.89 -7.64 -13.99
C PRO A 822 -17.64 -7.30 -14.81
N GLU A 823 -17.06 -6.13 -14.58
CA GLU A 823 -15.76 -5.76 -15.18
C GLU A 823 -14.62 -6.56 -14.51
N PRO A 824 -13.59 -6.98 -15.27
CA PRO A 824 -12.42 -7.64 -14.71
C PRO A 824 -11.56 -6.62 -13.94
N ASN A 825 -11.00 -7.04 -12.81
CA ASN A 825 -10.06 -6.23 -12.03
C ASN A 825 -8.92 -7.09 -11.45
N TYR A 826 -7.86 -6.42 -11.01
CA TYR A 826 -6.71 -7.00 -10.31
C TYR A 826 -6.54 -6.39 -8.92
N ASP A 827 -7.66 -6.22 -8.23
CA ASP A 827 -7.69 -5.68 -6.87
C ASP A 827 -7.56 -6.80 -5.83
N ASN A 828 -6.98 -6.48 -4.67
CA ASN A 828 -6.86 -7.36 -3.50
C ASN A 828 -6.17 -8.71 -3.80
N LEU A 829 -5.10 -8.69 -4.59
CA LEU A 829 -4.35 -9.90 -4.91
C LEU A 829 -3.47 -10.33 -3.72
N PRO A 830 -3.60 -11.58 -3.25
CA PRO A 830 -2.66 -12.12 -2.27
C PRO A 830 -1.29 -12.36 -2.93
N VAL A 831 -0.26 -12.54 -2.10
CA VAL A 831 1.11 -12.74 -2.57
C VAL A 831 1.64 -14.12 -2.19
N VAL A 832 2.63 -14.60 -2.95
CA VAL A 832 3.40 -15.82 -2.64
C VAL A 832 4.89 -15.52 -2.73
N GLY A 833 5.67 -16.10 -1.82
CA GLY A 833 7.13 -15.98 -1.85
C GLY A 833 7.74 -16.55 -3.13
N VAL A 834 8.81 -15.90 -3.58
CA VAL A 834 9.68 -16.37 -4.66
C VAL A 834 11.03 -16.76 -4.06
N SER A 835 11.60 -15.89 -3.23
CA SER A 835 12.85 -16.16 -2.53
C SER A 835 12.99 -15.34 -1.25
N ARG A 836 13.81 -15.83 -0.33
CA ARG A 836 14.15 -15.17 0.93
C ARG A 836 15.66 -15.25 1.14
N LEU A 837 16.27 -14.12 1.50
CA LEU A 837 17.70 -14.07 1.78
C LEU A 837 18.07 -15.03 2.93
N GLY A 838 19.17 -15.78 2.74
CA GLY A 838 19.62 -16.82 3.67
C GLY A 838 18.95 -18.19 3.51
N VAL A 839 17.78 -18.27 2.85
CA VAL A 839 17.09 -19.53 2.53
C VAL A 839 17.20 -19.88 1.04
N GLY A 840 17.19 -18.87 0.16
CA GLY A 840 17.15 -19.04 -1.29
C GLY A 840 15.70 -19.05 -1.83
N PRO A 841 15.43 -19.75 -2.94
CA PRO A 841 14.08 -19.89 -3.48
C PRO A 841 13.14 -20.55 -2.47
N THR A 842 12.04 -19.88 -2.11
CA THR A 842 11.04 -20.38 -1.18
C THR A 842 9.70 -19.69 -1.42
N THR A 843 8.61 -20.40 -1.13
CA THR A 843 7.25 -19.83 -1.11
C THR A 843 6.96 -19.04 0.16
N ASP A 844 7.82 -19.15 1.17
CA ASP A 844 7.67 -18.45 2.44
C ASP A 844 8.00 -16.95 2.27
N THR A 845 7.06 -16.09 2.67
CA THR A 845 7.24 -14.64 2.70
C THR A 845 6.58 -14.06 3.96
N GLY A 846 6.37 -12.75 4.04
CA GLY A 846 5.49 -12.18 5.05
C GLY A 846 4.03 -12.58 4.82
N SER A 847 3.14 -12.20 5.73
CA SER A 847 1.74 -12.63 5.71
C SER A 847 0.78 -11.48 5.48
N ASN A 848 -0.39 -11.84 4.94
CA ASN A 848 -1.58 -11.00 4.82
C ASN A 848 -1.52 -9.73 3.95
N LEU A 849 -0.42 -9.54 3.21
CA LEU A 849 -0.28 -8.48 2.21
C LEU A 849 -1.28 -8.68 1.05
N LEU A 850 -1.99 -7.60 0.69
CA LEU A 850 -2.81 -7.53 -0.51
C LEU A 850 -2.35 -6.39 -1.40
N ILE A 851 -2.38 -6.62 -2.71
CA ILE A 851 -1.90 -5.67 -3.72
C ILE A 851 -2.96 -5.48 -4.80
N ASP A 852 -3.21 -4.22 -5.18
CA ASP A 852 -3.92 -3.90 -6.41
C ASP A 852 -2.92 -3.63 -7.51
N VAL A 853 -3.21 -4.10 -8.71
CA VAL A 853 -2.30 -4.04 -9.87
C VAL A 853 -3.03 -3.47 -11.07
N GLU A 854 -2.40 -2.53 -11.78
CA GLU A 854 -2.91 -1.99 -13.03
C GLU A 854 -2.10 -2.50 -14.21
N VAL A 855 -2.79 -2.82 -15.31
CA VAL A 855 -2.17 -3.30 -16.55
C VAL A 855 -2.43 -2.29 -17.66
N SER A 856 -1.41 -1.94 -18.43
CA SER A 856 -1.53 -1.04 -19.57
C SER A 856 -0.73 -1.54 -20.76
N ALA A 857 -0.99 -0.98 -21.95
CA ALA A 857 -0.22 -1.30 -23.14
C ALA A 857 1.27 -1.01 -22.88
N ALA A 858 2.13 -1.97 -23.24
CA ALA A 858 3.57 -1.81 -23.03
C ALA A 858 4.09 -0.60 -23.80
N LYS A 859 5.00 0.17 -23.18
CA LYS A 859 5.55 1.37 -23.82
C LYS A 859 6.44 0.98 -25.01
N THR A 860 6.03 1.35 -26.22
CA THR A 860 6.85 1.19 -27.44
C THR A 860 7.49 2.51 -27.82
N SER A 861 8.76 2.48 -28.23
CA SER A 861 9.51 3.67 -28.68
C SER A 861 9.12 4.14 -30.09
N VAL A 862 8.20 3.44 -30.77
CA VAL A 862 7.91 3.59 -32.19
C VAL A 862 6.49 4.11 -32.51
N GLY A 863 5.69 4.48 -31.50
CA GLY A 863 4.39 5.15 -31.70
C GLY A 863 3.28 4.30 -32.34
N ILE A 864 3.56 3.02 -32.62
CA ILE A 864 2.57 2.00 -32.97
C ILE A 864 2.09 1.31 -31.68
N GLY A 865 0.77 1.12 -31.54
CA GLY A 865 0.19 0.49 -30.36
C GLY A 865 0.81 -0.88 -30.09
N SER A 866 1.22 -1.12 -28.85
CA SER A 866 1.79 -2.41 -28.44
C SER A 866 0.74 -3.51 -28.47
N THR A 867 1.14 -4.71 -28.92
CA THR A 867 0.33 -5.93 -28.81
C THR A 867 0.56 -6.66 -27.48
N THR A 868 1.54 -6.21 -26.69
CA THR A 868 1.84 -6.72 -25.35
C THR A 868 1.48 -5.69 -24.28
N PHE A 869 1.14 -6.19 -23.09
CA PHE A 869 0.74 -5.38 -21.95
C PHE A 869 1.67 -5.66 -20.77
N GLU A 870 1.95 -4.61 -20.00
CA GLU A 870 2.83 -4.64 -18.84
C GLU A 870 2.12 -4.11 -17.60
N ILE A 871 2.67 -4.42 -16.43
CA ILE A 871 2.21 -3.81 -15.19
C ILE A 871 2.64 -2.34 -15.20
N SER A 872 1.66 -1.44 -15.21
CA SER A 872 1.90 -0.01 -15.28
C SER A 872 1.98 0.63 -13.90
N ASN A 873 1.28 0.06 -12.93
CA ASN A 873 1.20 0.56 -11.57
C ASN A 873 0.80 -0.55 -10.60
N PHE A 874 1.13 -0.38 -9.33
CA PHE A 874 0.66 -1.24 -8.24
C PHE A 874 0.55 -0.44 -6.95
N GLN A 875 -0.34 -0.88 -6.06
CA GLN A 875 -0.51 -0.27 -4.74
C GLN A 875 -0.76 -1.34 -3.67
N ILE A 876 -0.32 -1.08 -2.44
CA ILE A 876 -0.63 -1.94 -1.30
C ILE A 876 -2.07 -1.65 -0.86
N ALA A 877 -2.98 -2.60 -1.12
CA ALA A 877 -4.38 -2.51 -0.72
C ALA A 877 -4.55 -2.75 0.79
N ARG A 878 -3.74 -3.67 1.34
CA ARG A 878 -3.67 -3.93 2.77
C ARG A 878 -2.24 -4.25 3.17
N GLN A 879 -1.74 -3.55 4.19
CA GLN A 879 -0.40 -3.79 4.74
C GLN A 879 -0.28 -5.22 5.29
N GLY A 880 0.81 -5.88 4.93
CA GLY A 880 1.17 -7.17 5.51
C GLY A 880 2.21 -7.02 6.63
N HIS A 881 2.54 -8.14 7.27
CA HIS A 881 3.45 -8.18 8.42
C HIS A 881 4.44 -9.34 8.32
N SER A 882 5.47 -9.34 9.18
CA SER A 882 6.51 -10.38 9.24
C SER A 882 7.34 -10.55 7.97
N PHE A 883 7.38 -9.53 7.12
CA PHE A 883 8.31 -9.46 5.99
C PHE A 883 9.74 -9.22 6.48
N LYS A 884 10.71 -9.75 5.75
CA LYS A 884 12.13 -9.47 5.96
C LYS A 884 12.68 -8.66 4.78
N VAL A 885 13.68 -7.82 5.04
CA VAL A 885 14.39 -7.11 3.96
C VAL A 885 15.01 -8.12 3.00
N GLY A 886 14.79 -7.90 1.70
CA GLY A 886 15.19 -8.78 0.61
C GLY A 886 14.25 -9.95 0.32
N ASP A 887 13.11 -10.06 1.01
CA ASP A 887 12.05 -10.99 0.60
C ASP A 887 11.58 -10.63 -0.81
N LYS A 888 11.55 -11.61 -1.71
CA LYS A 888 10.96 -11.49 -3.05
C LYS A 888 9.66 -12.26 -3.10
N PHE A 889 8.62 -11.66 -3.65
CA PHE A 889 7.30 -12.28 -3.78
C PHE A 889 6.59 -11.80 -5.03
N LYS A 890 5.53 -12.50 -5.44
CA LYS A 890 4.69 -12.12 -6.58
C LYS A 890 3.20 -12.20 -6.25
N PRO A 891 2.34 -11.34 -6.85
CA PRO A 891 0.90 -11.44 -6.72
C PRO A 891 0.35 -12.73 -7.36
N VAL A 892 -0.62 -13.35 -6.71
CA VAL A 892 -1.32 -14.55 -7.17
C VAL A 892 -2.64 -14.14 -7.81
N GLY A 893 -2.91 -14.66 -9.00
CA GLY A 893 -4.16 -14.40 -9.72
C GLY A 893 -4.03 -13.47 -10.94
N LEU A 894 -2.84 -12.96 -11.24
CA LEU A 894 -2.56 -12.29 -12.50
C LEU A 894 -2.68 -13.27 -13.67
N VAL A 895 -3.36 -12.85 -14.74
CA VAL A 895 -3.64 -13.71 -15.89
C VAL A 895 -2.69 -13.39 -17.04
N THR A 896 -2.09 -14.43 -17.62
CA THR A 896 -1.22 -14.32 -18.79
C THR A 896 -2.03 -13.99 -20.04
N ALA A 897 -1.51 -13.15 -20.93
CA ALA A 897 -2.17 -12.78 -22.19
C ALA A 897 -2.48 -14.01 -23.07
N ALA A 898 -3.59 -13.95 -23.83
CA ALA A 898 -4.15 -15.12 -24.52
C ALA A 898 -3.20 -15.82 -25.52
N HIS A 899 -2.25 -15.08 -26.08
CA HIS A 899 -1.30 -15.56 -27.09
C HIS A 899 0.01 -16.09 -26.49
N LEU A 900 0.12 -16.13 -25.16
CA LEU A 900 1.32 -16.56 -24.43
C LEU A 900 0.96 -17.71 -23.49
N SER A 901 1.88 -18.67 -23.33
CA SER A 901 1.74 -19.76 -22.34
C SER A 901 2.23 -19.37 -20.94
N GLN A 902 3.09 -18.35 -20.86
CA GLN A 902 3.62 -17.76 -19.63
C GLN A 902 3.95 -16.28 -19.89
N PRO A 903 4.02 -15.43 -18.84
CA PRO A 903 4.49 -14.05 -18.99
C PRO A 903 5.89 -14.01 -19.62
N ILE A 904 6.17 -12.96 -20.39
CA ILE A 904 7.50 -12.74 -20.98
C ILE A 904 8.50 -12.39 -19.87
N ASN A 905 8.10 -11.48 -18.98
CA ASN A 905 8.81 -11.14 -17.75
C ASN A 905 7.84 -11.25 -16.58
N GLU A 906 8.15 -12.02 -15.56
CA GLU A 906 7.30 -12.09 -14.36
C GLU A 906 7.32 -10.77 -13.59
N PHE A 907 6.16 -10.40 -13.03
CA PHE A 907 6.03 -9.32 -12.08
C PHE A 907 6.41 -9.81 -10.67
N GLU A 908 7.53 -9.32 -10.16
CA GLU A 908 8.05 -9.63 -8.83
C GLU A 908 8.27 -8.34 -8.05
N LEU A 909 8.05 -8.42 -6.75
CA LEU A 909 8.27 -7.36 -5.79
C LEU A 909 9.33 -7.79 -4.78
N GLU A 910 10.24 -6.87 -4.44
CA GLU A 910 11.32 -7.08 -3.48
C GLU A 910 11.18 -6.10 -2.32
N VAL A 911 11.21 -6.61 -1.08
CA VAL A 911 11.18 -5.78 0.13
C VAL A 911 12.51 -5.06 0.29
N THR A 912 12.53 -3.75 0.07
CA THR A 912 13.75 -2.94 0.23
C THR A 912 13.85 -2.30 1.61
N GLY A 913 12.74 -2.20 2.34
CA GLY A 913 12.71 -1.63 3.67
C GLY A 913 11.50 -2.10 4.47
N ILE A 914 11.72 -2.32 5.78
CA ILE A 914 10.68 -2.69 6.73
C ILE A 914 10.70 -1.77 7.95
N PHE A 915 9.58 -1.76 8.69
CA PHE A 915 9.44 -1.16 9.99
C PHE A 915 9.22 -2.26 11.05
N ASN A 916 10.00 -2.17 12.13
CA ASN A 916 9.85 -2.94 13.36
C ASN A 916 9.72 -1.95 14.52
N ASP A 917 8.83 -2.25 15.47
CA ASP A 917 8.82 -1.56 16.75
C ASP A 917 10.15 -1.82 17.48
N LYS A 918 10.69 -0.80 18.15
CA LYS A 918 12.00 -0.88 18.81
C LYS A 918 11.87 -1.33 20.26
N PHE A 919 12.55 -2.41 20.61
CA PHE A 919 12.65 -2.92 21.97
C PHE A 919 13.82 -2.31 22.72
N SER A 920 13.59 -1.90 23.96
CA SER A 920 14.66 -1.65 24.90
C SER A 920 14.23 -2.01 26.31
N ALA A 921 15.06 -2.76 27.02
CA ALA A 921 14.80 -3.10 28.41
C ALA A 921 16.10 -3.30 29.18
N TRP A 922 16.10 -2.94 30.45
CA TRP A 922 17.19 -3.24 31.37
C TRP A 922 16.71 -3.26 32.81
N GLN A 923 17.45 -3.99 33.64
CA GLN A 923 17.28 -4.08 35.07
C GLN A 923 18.48 -3.38 35.74
N PHE A 924 18.18 -2.35 36.52
CA PHE A 924 19.17 -1.55 37.24
C PHE A 924 19.04 -1.65 38.77
N GLY A 925 18.08 -2.45 39.24
CA GLY A 925 17.80 -2.77 40.66
C GLY A 925 16.36 -3.26 40.80
N GLU A 926 15.92 -3.45 42.04
CA GLU A 926 14.55 -3.84 42.38
C GLU A 926 13.64 -2.60 42.44
N LEU A 927 12.45 -2.73 41.84
CA LEU A 927 11.45 -1.67 41.76
C LEU A 927 10.13 -2.18 42.34
N ASP A 928 9.55 -1.41 43.26
CA ASP A 928 8.19 -1.65 43.73
C ASP A 928 7.23 -0.76 42.94
N PHE A 929 6.24 -1.39 42.29
CA PHE A 929 5.15 -0.67 41.64
C PHE A 929 4.20 -0.15 42.71
N ILE A 930 4.00 1.16 42.76
CA ILE A 930 3.05 1.81 43.67
C ILE A 930 1.64 1.72 43.07
N ASP A 931 0.63 1.55 43.92
CA ASP A 931 -0.77 1.39 43.51
C ASP A 931 -1.27 2.58 42.68
N ASP A 932 -2.19 2.30 41.75
CA ASP A 932 -2.75 3.31 40.83
C ASP A 932 -3.47 4.43 41.60
N ILE A 933 -3.09 5.67 41.31
CA ILE A 933 -3.68 6.87 41.88
C ILE A 933 -4.90 7.40 41.11
N ARG A 934 -5.34 6.71 40.04
CA ARG A 934 -6.38 7.17 39.12
C ARG A 934 -7.65 7.68 39.80
N ASN A 935 -8.15 6.92 40.77
CA ASN A 935 -9.36 7.28 41.51
C ASN A 935 -9.23 8.56 42.37
N LEU A 936 -8.00 9.07 42.52
CA LEU A 936 -7.70 10.28 43.27
C LEU A 936 -7.46 11.49 42.35
N GLN A 937 -7.40 11.31 41.03
CA GLN A 937 -7.15 12.38 40.07
C GLN A 937 -8.43 13.16 39.78
N ASP A 938 -8.43 14.46 40.04
CA ASP A 938 -9.57 15.37 39.79
C ASP A 938 -9.19 16.56 38.90
N GLY A 939 -7.97 16.57 38.34
CA GLY A 939 -7.43 17.66 37.52
C GLY A 939 -6.93 18.87 38.32
N VAL A 940 -7.04 18.88 39.65
CA VAL A 940 -6.64 20.00 40.53
C VAL A 940 -5.70 19.53 41.63
N LYS A 941 -5.92 18.34 42.16
CA LYS A 941 -5.13 17.72 43.22
C LYS A 941 -3.72 17.43 42.73
N THR A 942 -2.75 17.94 43.46
CA THR A 942 -1.33 17.80 43.18
C THR A 942 -0.63 16.82 44.11
N ARG A 943 -1.14 16.61 45.33
CA ARG A 943 -0.52 15.73 46.33
C ARG A 943 -1.23 14.38 46.40
N PHE A 944 -0.47 13.29 46.32
CA PHE A 944 -0.98 11.93 46.28
C PHE A 944 -0.29 11.03 47.32
N PRO A 945 -1.05 10.14 47.99
CA PRO A 945 -0.50 9.14 48.89
C PRO A 945 0.17 7.99 48.14
N LEU A 946 1.16 7.37 48.78
CA LEU A 946 1.89 6.21 48.28
C LEU A 946 1.35 4.93 48.92
N PHE A 947 0.52 4.21 48.18
CA PHE A 947 0.02 2.89 48.59
C PHE A 947 0.78 1.78 47.87
N PHE A 948 1.09 0.71 48.57
CA PHE A 948 1.67 -0.50 48.01
C PHE A 948 0.88 -1.71 48.50
N ASN A 949 0.30 -2.46 47.58
CA ASN A 949 -0.58 -3.60 47.89
C ASN A 949 -1.72 -3.21 48.87
N GLY A 950 -2.26 -1.99 48.75
CA GLY A 950 -3.32 -1.44 49.57
C GLY A 950 -2.89 -0.91 50.95
N GLN A 951 -1.60 -0.93 51.29
CA GLN A 951 -1.07 -0.40 52.54
C GLN A 951 -0.32 0.91 52.30
N LEU A 952 -0.51 1.90 53.19
CA LEU A 952 0.21 3.17 53.13
C LEU A 952 1.68 2.93 53.51
N LEU A 953 2.62 3.35 52.66
CA LEU A 953 4.05 3.26 52.94
C LEU A 953 4.63 4.62 53.32
N SER A 954 5.58 4.64 54.26
CA SER A 954 6.42 5.81 54.58
C SER A 954 7.86 5.50 54.20
N PHE A 955 8.51 6.39 53.45
CA PHE A 955 9.93 6.24 53.09
C PHE A 955 10.79 7.28 53.77
N GLU A 956 11.83 6.85 54.49
CA GLU A 956 12.66 7.74 55.30
C GLU A 956 14.14 7.41 55.08
N LYS A 957 15.00 8.42 55.24
CA LYS A 957 16.47 8.22 55.22
C LYS A 957 16.96 7.92 56.62
N ASP A 958 17.96 7.07 56.74
CA ASP A 958 18.71 6.95 58.00
C ASP A 958 19.78 8.05 58.04
N LEU A 959 19.52 9.10 58.83
CA LEU A 959 20.46 10.21 58.97
C LEU A 959 21.71 9.85 59.80
N SER A 960 21.72 8.70 60.47
CA SER A 960 22.89 8.20 61.22
C SER A 960 23.87 7.45 60.32
N ASP A 961 23.40 6.92 59.20
CA ASP A 961 24.23 6.31 58.17
C ASP A 961 24.72 7.38 57.19
N SER A 962 26.05 7.49 57.05
CA SER A 962 26.68 8.52 56.22
C SER A 962 26.42 8.36 54.71
N GLN A 963 26.01 7.18 54.24
CA GLN A 963 25.65 6.93 52.84
C GLN A 963 24.14 7.16 52.63
N SER A 964 23.28 6.71 53.56
CA SER A 964 21.83 6.91 53.49
C SER A 964 21.45 8.39 53.56
N ALA A 965 22.16 9.20 54.36
CA ALA A 965 21.96 10.64 54.43
C ALA A 965 22.17 11.38 53.08
N LEU A 966 22.96 10.80 52.16
CA LEU A 966 23.26 11.38 50.84
C LEU A 966 22.26 11.00 49.75
N ILE A 967 21.34 10.07 50.03
CA ILE A 967 20.33 9.63 49.04
C ILE A 967 19.44 10.81 48.66
N ASP A 968 19.22 11.04 47.37
CA ASP A 968 18.21 11.97 46.88
C ASP A 968 16.87 11.26 46.68
N LEU A 969 15.90 11.50 47.57
CA LEU A 969 14.59 10.82 47.53
C LEU A 969 13.80 11.19 46.27
N ASP A 970 13.94 12.41 45.76
CA ASP A 970 13.26 12.83 44.53
C ASP A 970 13.62 11.91 43.36
N ALA A 971 14.90 11.54 43.27
CA ALA A 971 15.43 10.70 42.20
C ALA A 971 15.01 9.22 42.29
N VAL A 972 14.70 8.73 43.50
CA VAL A 972 14.35 7.33 43.81
C VAL A 972 12.93 6.96 43.34
N LEU A 973 12.02 7.93 43.27
CA LEU A 973 10.69 7.74 42.71
C LEU A 973 10.74 7.86 41.19
N LEU A 974 10.38 6.85 40.42
CA LEU A 974 10.22 6.95 38.97
C LEU A 974 8.74 7.09 38.61
N ILE A 975 8.34 8.29 38.18
CA ILE A 975 6.99 8.55 37.69
C ILE A 975 6.99 8.62 36.17
N PHE A 976 6.07 7.89 35.55
CA PHE A 976 5.72 8.02 34.14
C PHE A 976 4.30 8.55 34.01
N VAL A 977 4.10 9.54 33.15
CA VAL A 977 2.77 10.05 32.81
C VAL A 977 2.55 9.79 31.33
N ASN A 978 1.54 8.99 30.99
CA ASN A 978 1.26 8.50 29.64
C ASN A 978 2.49 7.86 28.97
N GLY A 979 3.31 7.16 29.76
CA GLY A 979 4.54 6.51 29.30
C GLY A 979 5.76 7.42 29.12
N VAL A 980 5.65 8.71 29.45
CA VAL A 980 6.73 9.71 29.41
C VAL A 980 7.35 9.87 30.80
N LEU A 981 8.68 9.73 30.88
CA LEU A 981 9.42 9.85 32.14
C LEU A 981 9.37 11.29 32.67
N GLN A 982 8.88 11.47 33.90
CA GLN A 982 8.82 12.77 34.56
C GLN A 982 10.15 13.14 35.20
N LYS A 983 10.37 14.43 35.43
CA LYS A 983 11.61 14.92 36.04
C LYS A 983 11.41 15.24 37.53
N PRO A 984 12.24 14.68 38.43
CA PRO A 984 12.25 15.11 39.83
C PRO A 984 12.60 16.59 39.95
N GLY A 985 12.00 17.28 40.92
CA GLY A 985 12.20 18.71 41.19
C GLY A 985 11.53 19.68 40.20
N GLU A 986 11.23 19.24 38.97
CA GLU A 986 10.55 20.02 37.92
C GLU A 986 9.10 19.58 37.67
N SER A 987 8.84 18.27 37.66
CA SER A 987 7.50 17.70 37.45
C SER A 987 6.83 17.32 38.77
N TYR A 988 7.60 16.84 39.74
CA TYR A 988 7.13 16.42 41.06
C TYR A 988 8.21 16.60 42.12
N GLN A 989 7.80 16.54 43.39
CA GLN A 989 8.65 16.60 44.57
C GLN A 989 8.27 15.48 45.55
N PHE A 990 9.28 14.87 46.15
CA PHE A 990 9.22 13.80 47.12
C PHE A 990 10.39 13.90 48.09
N GLN A 991 10.09 14.36 49.30
CA GLN A 991 11.08 14.56 50.38
C GLN A 991 11.07 13.42 51.40
N GLY A 992 10.43 12.30 51.05
CA GLY A 992 10.16 11.19 51.97
C GLY A 992 8.74 11.23 52.54
N GLY A 993 8.49 10.29 53.43
CA GLY A 993 7.20 10.11 54.06
C GLY A 993 6.21 9.33 53.20
N THR A 994 4.92 9.62 53.36
CA THR A 994 3.83 8.82 52.75
C THR A 994 3.18 9.43 51.51
N THR A 995 3.59 10.64 51.11
CA THR A 995 3.00 11.37 49.99
C THR A 995 4.06 11.98 49.09
N PHE A 996 3.72 12.18 47.83
CA PHE A 996 4.49 12.98 46.88
C PHE A 996 3.59 14.04 46.26
N THR A 997 4.21 15.08 45.69
CA THR A 997 3.47 16.24 45.13
C THR A 997 3.89 16.51 43.70
N PHE A 998 2.95 16.49 42.76
CA PHE A 998 3.15 17.03 41.43
C PHE A 998 3.19 18.55 41.45
N LEU A 999 4.04 19.15 40.61
CA LEU A 999 4.07 20.60 40.42
C LEU A 999 2.95 21.08 39.49
N GLU A 1000 2.48 20.21 38.59
CA GLU A 1000 1.29 20.39 37.76
C GLU A 1000 0.37 19.18 37.94
N ALA A 1001 -0.91 19.42 38.27
CA ALA A 1001 -1.84 18.33 38.55
C ALA A 1001 -2.07 17.45 37.30
N PRO A 1002 -2.02 16.11 37.42
CA PRO A 1002 -2.44 15.23 36.33
C PRO A 1002 -3.92 15.42 36.03
N SER A 1003 -4.31 15.24 34.77
CA SER A 1003 -5.71 15.41 34.36
C SER A 1003 -6.63 14.41 35.05
N GLY A 1004 -7.81 14.92 35.45
CA GLY A 1004 -8.94 14.11 35.88
C GLY A 1004 -9.78 13.63 34.69
N GLU A 1005 -10.88 12.94 34.95
CA GLU A 1005 -11.83 12.62 33.86
C GLU A 1005 -12.34 13.89 33.16
N SER A 1006 -12.42 13.85 31.83
CA SER A 1006 -13.05 14.92 31.07
C SER A 1006 -14.57 14.99 31.33
N SER A 1007 -15.17 13.87 31.71
CA SER A 1007 -16.57 13.77 32.13
C SER A 1007 -16.80 12.53 33.02
N PRO A 1008 -17.79 12.54 33.93
CA PRO A 1008 -18.02 11.43 34.85
C PRO A 1008 -18.20 10.08 34.13
N GLY A 1009 -17.29 9.14 34.41
CA GLY A 1009 -17.26 7.79 33.84
C GLY A 1009 -16.51 7.67 32.50
N ALA A 1010 -15.88 8.73 32.00
CA ALA A 1010 -15.08 8.68 30.78
C ALA A 1010 -13.82 7.84 30.91
N ASN A 1011 -13.29 7.66 32.13
CA ASN A 1011 -12.06 6.92 32.42
C ASN A 1011 -10.85 7.35 31.55
N ASP A 1012 -10.80 8.63 31.16
CA ASP A 1012 -9.80 9.20 30.25
C ASP A 1012 -8.74 10.06 30.96
N HIS A 1013 -8.53 9.80 32.25
CA HIS A 1013 -7.46 10.40 33.05
C HIS A 1013 -6.07 10.15 32.44
N ASP A 1014 -5.10 10.98 32.81
CA ASP A 1014 -3.70 10.66 32.56
C ASP A 1014 -3.29 9.35 33.24
N LYS A 1015 -2.66 8.45 32.48
CA LYS A 1015 -2.11 7.21 33.03
C LYS A 1015 -0.83 7.53 33.79
N VAL A 1016 -0.85 7.36 35.11
CA VAL A 1016 0.30 7.63 35.99
C VAL A 1016 0.82 6.32 36.55
N ASP A 1017 2.03 5.94 36.14
CA ASP A 1017 2.75 4.77 36.66
C ASP A 1017 3.86 5.24 37.60
N ILE A 1018 3.91 4.69 38.82
CA ILE A 1018 4.85 5.13 39.87
C ILE A 1018 5.64 3.92 40.34
N PHE A 1019 6.97 4.04 40.36
CA PHE A 1019 7.88 3.04 40.90
C PHE A 1019 8.72 3.64 42.01
N PHE A 1020 8.92 2.86 43.07
CA PHE A 1020 9.92 3.14 44.08
C PHE A 1020 11.14 2.26 43.86
N TYR A 1021 12.31 2.88 43.70
CA TYR A 1021 13.57 2.15 43.58
C TYR A 1021 14.12 1.74 44.95
N LYS A 1022 14.17 0.42 45.21
CA LYS A 1022 14.68 -0.13 46.48
C LYS A 1022 16.17 -0.47 46.46
N GLY A 1023 16.77 -0.64 45.28
CA GLY A 1023 18.09 -1.27 45.17
C GLY A 1023 17.98 -2.78 45.34
N GLN A 1024 18.24 -3.30 46.54
CA GLN A 1024 18.08 -4.70 46.93
C GLN A 1024 17.54 -4.81 48.36
N GLU A 1025 16.43 -5.53 48.53
CA GLU A 1025 15.80 -5.71 49.83
C GLU A 1025 16.71 -6.42 50.84
N GLY A 1026 16.82 -5.88 52.06
CA GLY A 1026 17.68 -6.39 53.13
C GLY A 1026 19.18 -6.12 52.95
N VAL A 1027 19.56 -5.37 51.90
CA VAL A 1027 20.92 -4.89 51.67
C VAL A 1027 20.96 -3.36 51.60
N ASP A 1028 20.16 -2.77 50.72
CA ASP A 1028 20.09 -1.31 50.52
C ASP A 1028 18.91 -0.67 51.26
N VAL A 1029 17.87 -1.46 51.59
CA VAL A 1029 16.65 -1.00 52.26
C VAL A 1029 16.25 -1.98 53.36
N ASP A 1030 15.90 -1.43 54.53
CA ASP A 1030 15.28 -2.14 55.64
C ASP A 1030 13.78 -1.80 55.73
N LEU A 1031 12.94 -2.82 55.89
CA LEU A 1031 11.50 -2.64 56.12
C LEU A 1031 11.19 -2.74 57.61
N VAL A 1032 10.55 -1.70 58.15
CA VAL A 1032 10.12 -1.64 59.55
C VAL A 1032 8.61 -1.56 59.62
N ASP A 1033 7.99 -2.49 60.36
CA ASP A 1033 6.56 -2.43 60.66
C ASP A 1033 6.29 -1.42 61.78
N VAL A 1034 5.47 -0.42 61.49
CA VAL A 1034 5.11 0.65 62.42
C VAL A 1034 3.60 0.60 62.65
N GLN A 1035 3.20 0.49 63.91
CA GLN A 1035 1.78 0.57 64.27
C GLN A 1035 1.28 2.01 64.15
N GLU A 1036 0.33 2.25 63.25
CA GLU A 1036 -0.35 3.54 63.06
C GLU A 1036 -1.11 3.92 64.35
N SER A 1037 -0.55 4.86 65.12
CA SER A 1037 -1.10 5.31 66.41
C SER A 1037 -2.08 6.47 66.28
N VAL A 1038 -2.04 7.19 65.15
CA VAL A 1038 -2.89 8.35 64.82
C VAL A 1038 -3.34 8.26 63.37
N LYS A 1039 -4.58 8.68 63.08
CA LYS A 1039 -5.21 8.60 61.76
C LYS A 1039 -5.67 9.96 61.28
N ARG A 1040 -5.88 10.07 59.96
CA ARG A 1040 -6.56 11.24 59.38
C ARG A 1040 -7.94 11.40 60.00
N GLY A 1041 -8.24 12.61 60.47
CA GLY A 1041 -9.47 12.92 61.19
C GLY A 1041 -9.37 12.82 62.71
N ASP A 1042 -8.28 12.26 63.25
CA ASP A 1042 -8.03 12.31 64.69
C ASP A 1042 -7.72 13.75 65.13
N GLU A 1043 -8.12 14.06 66.36
CA GLU A 1043 -7.89 15.36 66.98
C GLU A 1043 -6.62 15.31 67.84
N ILE A 1044 -5.69 16.21 67.57
CA ILE A 1044 -4.43 16.33 68.30
C ILE A 1044 -4.29 17.69 68.97
N ARG A 1045 -3.61 17.71 70.12
CA ARG A 1045 -3.35 18.94 70.87
C ARG A 1045 -1.91 18.98 71.34
N LEU A 1046 -1.18 20.03 70.96
CA LEU A 1046 0.17 20.24 71.48
C LEU A 1046 0.10 20.78 72.91
N MET A 1047 0.52 19.99 73.90
CA MET A 1047 0.43 20.37 75.31
C MET A 1047 1.57 21.28 75.78
N LYS A 1048 2.82 20.98 75.43
CA LYS A 1048 4.01 21.79 75.79
C LYS A 1048 5.23 21.32 74.98
N SER A 1049 6.00 22.23 74.42
CA SER A 1049 7.29 21.89 73.80
C SER A 1049 8.43 22.03 74.81
N PRO A 1050 9.44 21.14 74.83
CA PRO A 1050 10.69 21.35 75.57
C PRO A 1050 11.50 22.54 75.06
N VAL A 1051 11.22 23.01 73.83
CA VAL A 1051 11.95 24.07 73.13
C VAL A 1051 10.95 25.10 72.62
N GLY A 1052 11.03 26.35 73.10
CA GLY A 1052 10.30 27.51 72.55
C GLY A 1052 8.86 27.74 73.03
N VAL A 1053 8.02 26.71 73.15
CA VAL A 1053 6.57 26.89 73.45
C VAL A 1053 6.22 26.58 74.91
N SER A 1054 5.91 27.62 75.69
CA SER A 1054 5.65 27.51 77.14
C SER A 1054 4.17 27.34 77.55
N THR A 1055 3.23 27.46 76.60
CA THR A 1055 1.78 27.37 76.82
C THR A 1055 1.13 26.36 75.86
N ALA A 1056 0.23 25.52 76.38
CA ALA A 1056 -0.53 24.55 75.60
C ALA A 1056 -1.41 25.23 74.55
N GLN A 1057 -1.64 24.55 73.42
CA GLN A 1057 -2.71 24.93 72.48
C GLN A 1057 -4.06 24.96 73.21
N GLU A 1058 -4.92 25.92 72.88
CA GLU A 1058 -6.25 26.08 73.49
C GLU A 1058 -7.29 25.13 72.87
N SER A 1059 -7.14 24.82 71.57
CA SER A 1059 -8.03 23.94 70.82
C SER A 1059 -7.25 22.82 70.15
N GLU A 1060 -7.91 21.68 70.00
CA GLU A 1060 -7.42 20.57 69.18
C GLU A 1060 -7.36 20.98 67.71
N ARG A 1061 -6.43 20.35 67.00
CA ARG A 1061 -6.31 20.42 65.55
C ARG A 1061 -6.66 19.07 64.98
N VAL A 1062 -7.37 19.06 63.87
CA VAL A 1062 -7.72 17.83 63.16
C VAL A 1062 -6.56 17.49 62.24
N ILE A 1063 -6.09 16.26 62.31
CA ILE A 1063 -5.09 15.73 61.37
C ILE A 1063 -5.73 15.72 59.97
N THR A 1064 -5.19 16.55 59.09
CA THR A 1064 -5.64 16.66 57.70
C THR A 1064 -4.88 15.72 56.78
N ASP A 1065 -3.65 15.33 57.14
CA ASP A 1065 -2.87 14.32 56.41
C ASP A 1065 -1.72 13.75 57.26
N LEU A 1066 -1.21 12.58 56.85
CA LEU A 1066 -0.02 11.96 57.45
C LEU A 1066 1.14 12.16 56.48
N LEU A 1067 2.15 12.94 56.86
CA LEU A 1067 3.26 13.24 55.97
C LEU A 1067 4.38 12.20 56.09
N GLY A 1068 4.55 11.54 57.23
CA GLY A 1068 5.55 10.48 57.48
C GLY A 1068 5.16 9.62 58.69
N ALA A 1069 6.02 8.70 59.13
CA ALA A 1069 5.74 7.87 60.30
C ALA A 1069 5.70 8.69 61.60
N ASP A 1070 6.41 9.80 61.65
CA ASP A 1070 6.50 10.74 62.78
C ASP A 1070 6.03 12.16 62.45
N LEU A 1071 5.54 12.41 61.22
CA LEU A 1071 5.18 13.73 60.73
C LEU A 1071 3.72 13.78 60.26
N ILE A 1072 2.97 14.77 60.76
CA ILE A 1072 1.54 14.94 60.47
C ILE A 1072 1.23 16.39 60.06
N GLU A 1073 0.24 16.56 59.19
CA GLU A 1073 -0.31 17.85 58.83
C GLU A 1073 -1.66 18.05 59.50
N THR A 1074 -1.93 19.27 59.95
CA THR A 1074 -3.18 19.64 60.60
C THR A 1074 -3.81 20.85 59.93
N ASN A 1075 -5.10 21.08 60.21
CA ASN A 1075 -5.75 22.33 59.84
C ASN A 1075 -5.05 23.56 60.44
N ILE A 1076 -5.17 24.70 59.77
CA ILE A 1076 -4.59 25.97 60.22
C ILE A 1076 -5.09 26.30 61.63
N TYR A 1077 -4.16 26.59 62.52
CA TYR A 1077 -4.43 26.97 63.90
C TYR A 1077 -4.09 28.44 64.12
N THR A 1078 -5.06 29.19 64.63
CA THR A 1078 -4.95 30.64 64.86
C THR A 1078 -5.09 31.02 66.34
N GLY A 1079 -5.09 30.02 67.24
CA GLY A 1079 -5.21 30.21 68.69
C GLY A 1079 -3.86 30.47 69.39
N LEU A 1080 -3.90 30.68 70.71
CA LEU A 1080 -2.70 30.85 71.54
C LEU A 1080 -1.89 29.55 71.66
N GLY A 1081 -0.56 29.63 71.77
CA GLY A 1081 0.31 28.46 71.97
C GLY A 1081 1.11 27.99 70.75
N VAL A 1082 1.14 28.76 69.65
CA VAL A 1082 2.13 28.68 68.56
C VAL A 1082 2.44 30.12 68.15
N ASP A 1083 3.72 30.51 68.08
CA ASP A 1083 4.14 31.87 67.69
C ASP A 1083 4.86 31.87 66.35
N GLU A 1084 4.95 33.03 65.70
CA GLU A 1084 5.52 33.17 64.35
C GLU A 1084 7.03 32.79 64.27
N ASN A 1085 7.69 32.58 65.41
CA ASN A 1085 9.09 32.23 65.50
C ASN A 1085 9.33 30.73 65.76
N TYR A 1086 8.28 29.90 65.95
CA TYR A 1086 8.40 28.46 66.26
C TYR A 1086 7.32 27.57 65.63
#